data_AF-A0A7Y3DET2-F1
#
_entry.id   AF-A0A7Y3DET2-F1
#
_cell.length_a   1.000
_cell.length_b   1.000
_cell.length_c   1.000
_cell.angle_alpha   90.00
_cell.angle_beta   90.00
_cell.angle_gamma   90.00
#
_symmetry.space_group_name_H-M   'P 1'
#
loop_
_entity.id
_entity.type
_entity.pdbx_description
1 polymer ?
#
loop_
_entity_poly.entity_id
_entity_poly.type
_entity_poly.pdbx_seq_one_letter_code
_entity_poly.pdbx_strand_id
1 'polypeptide(L)'
;MTANLDPASLASLEALGPVAYEPFRERMRLLTDASLVEALAGVQVFVTEIDVVDAASMAALPDLRVVASCRGDAVNVDVEAATRLGIPVLNAPGRNADAVADLAVAGMLMLARKLAPANAFLRDGSVRAGDMGKMGQAFQAFRGRELWHKTVGLVGLGAVGRGVARRLAGFGARVRVFDPFLPPEAIVRAGAEPATLEALLAESDFVSLHAPVTPETEGMIDAAALSRMKPGACLVNTARAALVDEPALVEALSSGRLGGLATDVFPVEPPGHEHPLLAFENVVATPHVGGNTEEVAAHQGRIIAEDLARLLSGEAPRFALNPAAVEGFTLDRARPALDEAERAALAARPAPAVTDLQKKKPKAEPAAVAQPTAAAKPQTAVTTEPPPETVDAMQRIVAAFVAGIVADPALASFAHDKSVTLHFLLIDLPIEFHFRLDAGEVRGALAAPLEPPEVELRMRADVLDGMFTGRVNPMQSALSGGLSFSGDTAKAMTLQQIQEDLSRLWCAAREAEGDPGDLASLPDPNGAAAPAIVPAAGEDDVRHELVALVEELYRQELITATGGNVSVRVPDRPDELWITPSQLFKGDLRPELLVRIDLDGKRLEGRLSPSSEWMMHCAVYRAKPEATAVVHAHAAHATILANAGLPFLPISTEAAFFGNIPRIPFIMPGTRELADAIGSAIGDGWAVMMQNHGLLVGGRTLRRAADMVEIIDRSAQVMLGCWNLGKEPPVLPEEIVATLRAMGDLVA
;
A
#
# COMPACT_ATOMS: atom_id res chain seq x y z
N MET A 1 8.79 -10.80 17.18
CA MET A 1 7.89 -10.19 16.19
C MET A 1 8.66 -10.03 14.90
N THR A 2 8.12 -10.53 13.80
CA THR A 2 8.79 -10.56 12.48
C THR A 2 8.00 -9.83 11.39
N ALA A 3 6.75 -9.46 11.65
CA ALA A 3 5.99 -8.59 10.78
C ALA A 3 6.63 -7.19 10.72
N ASN A 4 6.59 -6.55 9.55
CA ASN A 4 7.00 -5.16 9.42
C ASN A 4 5.91 -4.23 9.99
N LEU A 5 6.26 -3.37 10.95
CA LEU A 5 5.33 -2.48 11.64
C LEU A 5 5.84 -1.03 11.61
N ASP A 6 4.91 -0.08 11.68
CA ASP A 6 5.26 1.31 11.90
C ASP A 6 5.67 1.57 13.38
N PRO A 7 6.43 2.63 13.66
CA PRO A 7 6.90 2.92 15.01
C PRO A 7 5.79 3.08 16.06
N ALA A 8 4.63 3.63 15.72
CA ALA A 8 3.54 3.84 16.67
C ALA A 8 2.87 2.52 17.06
N SER A 9 2.69 1.60 16.10
CA SER A 9 2.20 0.25 16.40
C SER A 9 3.20 -0.57 17.18
N LEU A 10 4.51 -0.44 16.89
CA LEU A 10 5.56 -1.11 17.67
C LEU A 10 5.53 -0.63 19.13
N ALA A 11 5.50 0.69 19.36
CA ALA A 11 5.40 1.25 20.71
C ALA A 11 4.14 0.78 21.46
N SER A 12 3.02 0.65 20.74
CA SER A 12 1.76 0.13 21.31
C SER A 12 1.89 -1.33 21.76
N LEU A 13 2.64 -2.15 21.03
CA LEU A 13 2.89 -3.56 21.37
C LEU A 13 3.93 -3.70 22.49
N GLU A 14 4.96 -2.85 22.51
CA GLU A 14 5.95 -2.76 23.61
C GLU A 14 5.29 -2.37 24.95
N ALA A 15 4.22 -1.58 24.90
CA ALA A 15 3.44 -1.26 26.10
C ALA A 15 2.68 -2.47 26.68
N LEU A 16 2.46 -3.53 25.89
CA LEU A 16 1.80 -4.77 26.35
C LEU A 16 2.78 -5.75 27.01
N GLY A 17 4.09 -5.62 26.78
CA GLY A 17 5.11 -6.47 27.37
C GLY A 17 6.45 -6.44 26.61
N PRO A 18 7.45 -7.24 27.05
CA PRO A 18 8.74 -7.30 26.39
C PRO A 18 8.62 -7.76 24.92
N VAL A 19 9.19 -6.99 23.99
CA VAL A 19 9.17 -7.29 22.56
C VAL A 19 10.58 -7.53 22.05
N ALA A 20 10.77 -8.65 21.36
CA ALA A 20 11.89 -8.86 20.45
C ALA A 20 11.41 -8.55 19.02
N TYR A 21 11.95 -7.49 18.40
CA TYR A 21 11.54 -7.03 17.06
C TYR A 21 12.63 -7.35 16.02
N GLU A 22 12.31 -8.25 15.10
CA GLU A 22 13.20 -8.73 14.04
C GLU A 22 12.43 -8.81 12.70
N PRO A 23 12.08 -7.66 12.11
CA PRO A 23 11.20 -7.63 10.95
C PRO A 23 11.83 -8.32 9.73
N PHE A 24 11.04 -9.14 9.04
CA PHE A 24 11.46 -9.87 7.86
C PHE A 24 12.07 -8.96 6.79
N ARG A 25 11.52 -7.76 6.57
CA ARG A 25 11.98 -6.85 5.51
C ARG A 25 13.37 -6.26 5.78
N GLU A 26 13.80 -6.20 7.04
CA GLU A 26 15.14 -5.73 7.41
C GLU A 26 16.11 -6.91 7.55
N ARG A 27 15.66 -7.99 8.18
CA ARG A 27 16.47 -9.19 8.43
C ARG A 27 16.60 -10.09 7.21
N MET A 28 15.68 -9.96 6.27
CA MET A 28 15.61 -10.77 5.06
C MET A 28 15.69 -12.25 5.40
N ARG A 29 14.86 -12.69 6.36
CA ARG A 29 14.87 -14.04 6.90
C ARG A 29 13.45 -14.52 7.12
N LEU A 30 13.02 -15.49 6.32
CA LEU A 30 11.78 -16.22 6.54
C LEU A 30 12.02 -17.29 7.62
N LEU A 31 11.17 -17.36 8.63
CA LEU A 31 11.21 -18.42 9.63
C LEU A 31 10.27 -19.56 9.23
N THR A 32 10.83 -20.77 9.14
CA THR A 32 10.08 -22.02 8.91
C THR A 32 10.65 -23.15 9.79
N ASP A 33 9.83 -24.16 10.06
CA ASP A 33 10.23 -25.42 10.69
C ASP A 33 11.09 -25.23 11.95
N ALA A 34 12.29 -25.81 11.97
CA ALA A 34 13.24 -25.75 13.08
C ALA A 34 13.72 -24.31 13.37
N SER A 35 13.89 -23.48 12.34
CA SER A 35 14.35 -22.09 12.53
C SER A 35 13.30 -21.22 13.23
N LEU A 36 12.01 -21.50 13.00
CA LEU A 36 10.91 -20.88 13.73
C LEU A 36 10.89 -21.35 15.19
N VAL A 37 11.05 -22.66 15.42
CA VAL A 37 11.04 -23.22 16.78
C VAL A 37 12.19 -22.66 17.63
N GLU A 38 13.39 -22.57 17.06
CA GLU A 38 14.54 -21.97 17.73
C GLU A 38 14.29 -20.49 18.08
N ALA A 39 13.81 -19.70 17.11
CA ALA A 39 13.58 -18.28 17.28
C ALA A 39 12.45 -17.95 18.27
N LEU A 40 11.45 -18.84 18.39
CA LEU A 40 10.28 -18.64 19.26
C LEU A 40 10.36 -19.38 20.60
N ALA A 41 11.50 -19.97 20.95
CA ALA A 41 11.68 -20.61 22.25
C ALA A 41 11.42 -19.62 23.40
N GLY A 42 10.47 -19.96 24.28
CA GLY A 42 10.04 -19.09 25.40
C GLY A 42 9.14 -17.92 25.02
N VAL A 43 8.73 -17.79 23.75
CA VAL A 43 7.86 -16.70 23.28
C VAL A 43 6.38 -17.06 23.43
N GLN A 44 5.60 -16.18 24.05
CA GLN A 44 4.15 -16.38 24.25
C GLN A 44 3.28 -15.80 23.14
N VAL A 45 3.71 -14.72 22.49
CA VAL A 45 2.94 -14.05 21.44
C VAL A 45 3.81 -13.88 20.21
N PHE A 46 3.35 -14.40 19.08
CA PHE A 46 4.05 -14.27 17.81
C PHE A 46 3.26 -13.40 16.82
N VAL A 47 3.84 -12.25 16.45
CA VAL A 47 3.30 -11.37 15.40
C VAL A 47 4.11 -11.58 14.12
N THR A 48 3.46 -12.02 13.05
CA THR A 48 4.10 -12.40 11.77
C THR A 48 3.32 -11.90 10.56
N GLU A 49 4.00 -11.68 9.43
CA GLU A 49 3.37 -11.35 8.14
C GLU A 49 3.47 -12.50 7.13
N ILE A 50 4.56 -13.27 7.14
CA ILE A 50 4.84 -14.27 6.10
C ILE A 50 5.38 -15.60 6.61
N ASP A 51 5.80 -15.70 7.88
CA ASP A 51 6.43 -16.91 8.42
C ASP A 51 5.44 -18.06 8.48
N VAL A 52 5.93 -19.27 8.21
CA VAL A 52 5.08 -20.47 8.13
C VAL A 52 4.95 -21.08 9.53
N VAL A 53 3.73 -21.04 10.07
CA VAL A 53 3.39 -21.55 11.40
C VAL A 53 2.50 -22.78 11.25
N ASP A 54 3.13 -23.94 11.16
CA ASP A 54 2.45 -25.23 11.00
C ASP A 54 2.13 -25.93 12.34
N ALA A 55 1.45 -27.07 12.25
CA ALA A 55 1.10 -27.87 13.43
C ALA A 55 2.33 -28.39 14.20
N ALA A 56 3.40 -28.77 13.48
CA ALA A 56 4.59 -29.35 14.09
C ALA A 56 5.37 -28.30 14.89
N SER A 57 5.59 -27.13 14.30
CA SER A 57 6.19 -25.97 14.97
C SER A 57 5.40 -25.52 16.19
N MET A 58 4.06 -25.41 16.09
CA MET A 58 3.24 -25.04 17.25
C MET A 58 3.27 -26.08 18.36
N ALA A 59 3.34 -27.37 18.03
CA ALA A 59 3.48 -28.44 19.03
C ALA A 59 4.85 -28.41 19.72
N ALA A 60 5.91 -28.04 19.00
CA ALA A 60 7.27 -27.90 19.53
C ALA A 60 7.49 -26.63 20.37
N LEU A 61 6.54 -25.68 20.34
CA LEU A 61 6.60 -24.40 21.05
C LEU A 61 5.59 -24.37 22.21
N PRO A 62 5.85 -24.99 23.38
CA PRO A 62 4.87 -25.12 24.46
C PRO A 62 4.46 -23.79 25.11
N ASP A 63 5.29 -22.74 24.98
CA ASP A 63 5.04 -21.42 25.56
C ASP A 63 4.19 -20.51 24.65
N LEU A 64 4.11 -20.81 23.35
CA LEU A 64 3.31 -20.02 22.41
C LEU A 64 1.83 -20.05 22.81
N ARG A 65 1.21 -18.89 22.96
CA ARG A 65 -0.20 -18.68 23.39
C ARG A 65 -1.04 -17.96 22.35
N VAL A 66 -0.46 -17.05 21.56
CA VAL A 66 -1.19 -16.26 20.54
C VAL A 66 -0.36 -16.17 19.26
N VAL A 67 -1.02 -16.28 18.11
CA VAL A 67 -0.43 -15.96 16.81
C VAL A 67 -1.22 -14.82 16.19
N ALA A 68 -0.55 -13.72 15.84
CA ALA A 68 -1.18 -12.57 15.20
C ALA A 68 -0.60 -12.43 13.78
N SER A 69 -1.42 -12.72 12.77
CA SER A 69 -1.03 -12.63 11.37
C SER A 69 -1.38 -11.24 10.82
N CYS A 70 -0.38 -10.49 10.39
CA CYS A 70 -0.51 -9.20 9.71
C CYS A 70 -1.02 -9.36 8.26
N ARG A 71 -1.96 -10.28 8.03
CA ARG A 71 -2.59 -10.56 6.73
C ARG A 71 -4.10 -10.51 6.88
N GLY A 72 -4.80 -10.30 5.76
CA GLY A 72 -6.26 -10.41 5.74
C GLY A 72 -6.72 -11.83 6.05
N ASP A 73 -6.16 -12.80 5.33
CA ASP A 73 -6.27 -14.23 5.64
C ASP A 73 -4.91 -14.76 6.10
N ALA A 74 -4.88 -15.52 7.19
CA ALA A 74 -3.65 -16.12 7.73
C ALA A 74 -3.29 -17.41 6.99
N VAL A 75 -3.04 -17.32 5.69
CA VAL A 75 -2.67 -18.51 4.87
C VAL A 75 -1.37 -19.18 5.31
N ASN A 76 -0.53 -18.43 6.03
CA ASN A 76 0.74 -18.85 6.59
C ASN A 76 0.61 -19.52 7.98
N VAL A 77 -0.60 -19.66 8.52
CA VAL A 77 -0.85 -20.26 9.84
C VAL A 77 -1.83 -21.43 9.71
N ASP A 78 -1.52 -22.57 10.34
CA ASP A 78 -2.50 -23.65 10.48
C ASP A 78 -3.53 -23.32 11.56
N VAL A 79 -4.59 -22.61 11.17
CA VAL A 79 -5.68 -22.16 12.06
C VAL A 79 -6.39 -23.34 12.75
N GLU A 80 -6.48 -24.51 12.10
CA GLU A 80 -7.11 -25.69 12.71
C GLU A 80 -6.23 -26.24 13.84
N ALA A 81 -4.93 -26.39 13.59
CA ALA A 81 -4.00 -26.82 14.62
C ALA A 81 -3.97 -25.83 15.79
N ALA A 82 -3.95 -24.52 15.50
CA ALA A 82 -4.02 -23.47 16.52
C ALA A 82 -5.31 -23.59 17.36
N THR A 83 -6.45 -23.87 16.72
CA THR A 83 -7.74 -24.07 17.41
C THR A 83 -7.68 -25.25 18.38
N ARG A 84 -7.16 -26.41 17.94
CA ARG A 84 -7.02 -27.60 18.81
C ARG A 84 -6.06 -27.38 19.96
N LEU A 85 -5.02 -26.59 19.73
CA LEU A 85 -4.03 -26.20 20.75
C LEU A 85 -4.50 -25.04 21.64
N GLY A 86 -5.72 -24.52 21.44
CA GLY A 86 -6.26 -23.40 22.21
C GLY A 86 -5.48 -22.08 22.03
N ILE A 87 -4.87 -21.89 20.87
CA ILE A 87 -4.08 -20.70 20.50
C ILE A 87 -4.98 -19.77 19.66
N PRO A 88 -5.35 -18.57 20.15
CA PRO A 88 -6.02 -17.58 19.32
C PRO A 88 -5.15 -17.16 18.13
N VAL A 89 -5.79 -17.07 16.96
CA VAL A 89 -5.20 -16.56 15.73
C VAL A 89 -5.90 -15.26 15.35
N LEU A 90 -5.20 -14.14 15.52
CA LEU A 90 -5.66 -12.81 15.12
C LEU A 90 -5.24 -12.52 13.67
N ASN A 91 -6.02 -11.70 12.97
CA ASN A 91 -5.74 -11.29 11.60
C ASN A 91 -5.99 -9.79 11.37
N ALA A 92 -5.49 -9.26 10.25
CA ALA A 92 -5.62 -7.86 9.87
C ALA A 92 -6.45 -7.69 8.58
N PRO A 93 -7.78 -7.95 8.62
CA PRO A 93 -8.64 -7.82 7.44
C PRO A 93 -8.71 -6.37 6.95
N GLY A 94 -8.65 -6.18 5.63
CA GLY A 94 -8.75 -4.86 5.02
C GLY A 94 -7.52 -3.96 5.20
N ARG A 95 -6.39 -4.45 5.75
CA ARG A 95 -5.15 -3.66 5.95
C ARG A 95 -4.65 -2.93 4.69
N ASN A 96 -4.89 -3.52 3.52
CA ASN A 96 -4.45 -3.03 2.22
C ASN A 96 -5.62 -2.49 1.38
N ALA A 97 -6.80 -2.30 1.97
CA ALA A 97 -8.00 -1.96 1.21
C ALA A 97 -7.86 -0.64 0.43
N ASP A 98 -7.27 0.38 1.04
CA ASP A 98 -7.05 1.67 0.39
C ASP A 98 -5.98 1.60 -0.69
N ALA A 99 -4.84 0.95 -0.42
CA ALA A 99 -3.78 0.73 -1.42
C ALA A 99 -4.29 0.02 -2.69
N VAL A 100 -5.04 -1.08 -2.52
CA VAL A 100 -5.60 -1.82 -3.66
C VAL A 100 -6.69 -1.01 -4.36
N ALA A 101 -7.47 -0.21 -3.63
CA ALA A 101 -8.47 0.67 -4.22
C ALA A 101 -7.84 1.78 -5.06
N ASP A 102 -6.73 2.37 -4.59
CA ASP A 102 -5.93 3.34 -5.35
C ASP A 102 -5.40 2.72 -6.63
N LEU A 103 -4.82 1.50 -6.55
CA LEU A 103 -4.31 0.81 -7.73
C LEU A 103 -5.43 0.48 -8.74
N ALA A 104 -6.61 0.06 -8.28
CA ALA A 104 -7.74 -0.22 -9.18
C ALA A 104 -8.20 1.03 -9.93
N VAL A 105 -8.35 2.16 -9.23
CA VAL A 105 -8.73 3.45 -9.85
C VAL A 105 -7.62 3.97 -10.77
N ALA A 106 -6.35 3.82 -10.38
CA ALA A 106 -5.21 4.11 -11.23
C ALA A 106 -5.25 3.27 -12.51
N GLY A 107 -5.55 1.98 -12.41
CA GLY A 107 -5.81 1.08 -13.54
C GLY A 107 -6.87 1.62 -14.50
N MET A 108 -8.01 2.05 -13.96
CA MET A 108 -9.08 2.67 -14.77
C MET A 108 -8.58 3.93 -15.49
N LEU A 109 -7.86 4.82 -14.80
CA LEU A 109 -7.33 6.06 -15.38
C LEU A 109 -6.27 5.77 -16.44
N MET A 110 -5.36 4.84 -16.20
CA MET A 110 -4.31 4.44 -17.14
C MET A 110 -4.92 3.90 -18.44
N LEU A 111 -5.95 3.07 -18.34
CA LEU A 111 -6.69 2.58 -19.50
C LEU A 111 -7.48 3.69 -20.20
N ALA A 112 -8.26 4.45 -19.43
CA ALA A 112 -9.10 5.52 -19.96
C ALA A 112 -8.28 6.56 -20.74
N ARG A 113 -7.09 6.90 -20.24
CA ARG A 113 -6.22 7.93 -20.80
C ARG A 113 -5.06 7.39 -21.63
N LYS A 114 -4.98 6.08 -21.84
CA LYS A 114 -3.91 5.40 -22.57
C LYS A 114 -2.51 5.80 -22.09
N LEU A 115 -2.33 5.90 -20.77
CA LEU A 115 -1.13 6.50 -20.17
C LEU A 115 0.13 5.69 -20.46
N ALA A 116 0.07 4.36 -20.37
CA ALA A 116 1.22 3.50 -20.63
C ALA A 116 1.77 3.66 -22.06
N PRO A 117 0.98 3.49 -23.14
CA PRO A 117 1.48 3.71 -24.50
C PRO A 117 1.83 5.17 -24.79
N ALA A 118 1.14 6.16 -24.19
CA ALA A 118 1.49 7.57 -24.35
C ALA A 118 2.86 7.90 -23.71
N ASN A 119 3.16 7.33 -22.54
CA ASN A 119 4.47 7.46 -21.89
C ASN A 119 5.56 6.73 -22.70
N ALA A 120 5.28 5.53 -23.21
CA ALA A 120 6.21 4.78 -24.06
C ALA A 120 6.55 5.56 -25.35
N PHE A 121 5.55 6.20 -25.97
CA PHE A 121 5.73 7.03 -27.15
C PHE A 121 6.76 8.15 -26.92
N LEU A 122 6.72 8.83 -25.77
CA LEU A 122 7.67 9.90 -25.45
C LEU A 122 9.09 9.39 -25.14
N ARG A 123 9.24 8.10 -24.83
CA ARG A 123 10.54 7.46 -24.60
C ARG A 123 11.15 6.87 -25.88
N ASP A 124 10.37 6.78 -26.96
CA ASP A 124 10.84 6.31 -28.26
C ASP A 124 11.86 7.31 -28.85
N GLY A 125 13.09 6.85 -29.09
CA GLY A 125 14.19 7.67 -29.63
C GLY A 125 13.94 8.23 -31.04
N SER A 126 12.89 7.77 -31.73
CA SER A 126 12.43 8.35 -33.00
C SER A 126 11.62 9.64 -32.80
N VAL A 127 11.16 9.94 -31.59
CA VAL A 127 10.47 11.20 -31.26
C VAL A 127 11.51 12.29 -31.00
N ARG A 128 11.57 13.28 -31.90
CA ARG A 128 12.54 14.39 -31.84
C ARG A 128 11.88 15.64 -31.28
N ALA A 129 12.63 16.45 -30.54
CA ALA A 129 12.18 17.76 -30.07
C ALA A 129 11.74 18.63 -31.25
N GLY A 130 10.54 19.22 -31.16
CA GLY A 130 9.97 20.06 -32.21
C GLY A 130 9.29 19.31 -33.36
N ASP A 131 9.25 17.98 -33.35
CA ASP A 131 8.53 17.20 -34.37
C ASP A 131 7.01 17.26 -34.14
N MET A 132 6.39 18.28 -34.75
CA MET A 132 4.94 18.50 -34.68
C MET A 132 4.14 17.41 -35.42
N GLY A 133 4.76 16.69 -36.37
CA GLY A 133 4.13 15.56 -37.06
C GLY A 133 3.91 14.39 -36.11
N LYS A 134 4.95 14.04 -35.33
CA LYS A 134 4.86 13.04 -34.25
C LYS A 134 3.85 13.46 -33.17
N MET A 135 3.81 14.75 -32.79
CA MET A 135 2.80 15.24 -31.84
C MET A 135 1.37 15.11 -32.37
N GLY A 136 1.15 15.38 -33.66
CA GLY A 136 -0.15 15.17 -34.30
C GLY A 136 -0.59 13.69 -34.28
N GLN A 137 0.34 12.76 -34.56
CA GLN A 137 0.09 11.31 -34.45
C GLN A 137 -0.29 10.90 -33.02
N ALA A 138 0.46 11.39 -32.03
CA ALA A 138 0.16 11.13 -30.62
C ALA A 138 -1.22 11.65 -30.21
N PHE A 139 -1.58 12.86 -30.64
CA PHE A 139 -2.89 13.45 -30.35
C PHE A 139 -4.05 12.61 -30.91
N GLN A 140 -3.86 12.01 -32.09
CA GLN A 140 -4.85 11.12 -32.69
C GLN A 140 -4.87 9.74 -32.02
N ALA A 141 -3.72 9.12 -31.83
CA ALA A 141 -3.59 7.75 -31.32
C ALA A 141 -4.04 7.63 -29.85
N PHE A 142 -3.71 8.64 -29.03
CA PHE A 142 -3.93 8.62 -27.58
C PHE A 142 -5.20 9.36 -27.13
N ARG A 143 -6.16 9.58 -28.04
CA ARG A 143 -7.48 10.09 -27.65
C ARG A 143 -8.16 9.11 -26.67
N GLY A 144 -8.23 9.54 -25.42
CA GLY A 144 -8.78 8.77 -24.30
C GLY A 144 -10.28 9.04 -24.04
N ARG A 145 -10.74 8.48 -22.93
CA ARG A 145 -12.08 8.64 -22.35
C ARG A 145 -11.93 9.25 -20.95
N GLU A 146 -12.98 9.92 -20.50
CA GLU A 146 -13.12 10.42 -19.13
C GLU A 146 -13.84 9.39 -18.27
N LEU A 147 -13.60 9.40 -16.95
CA LEU A 147 -14.44 8.71 -15.96
C LEU A 147 -15.74 9.47 -15.65
N TRP A 148 -15.77 10.78 -15.91
CA TRP A 148 -16.93 11.64 -15.71
C TRP A 148 -18.16 11.10 -16.45
N HIS A 149 -19.26 10.92 -15.70
CA HIS A 149 -20.52 10.31 -16.14
C HIS A 149 -20.39 8.93 -16.81
N LYS A 150 -19.30 8.20 -16.61
CA LYS A 150 -19.22 6.79 -17.02
C LYS A 150 -19.89 5.90 -15.98
N THR A 151 -20.36 4.76 -16.44
CA THR A 151 -20.84 3.71 -15.53
C THR A 151 -19.70 2.78 -15.18
N VAL A 152 -19.41 2.62 -13.89
CA VAL A 152 -18.41 1.67 -13.39
C VAL A 152 -19.11 0.59 -12.60
N GLY A 153 -18.91 -0.67 -13.01
CA GLY A 153 -19.45 -1.84 -12.36
C GLY A 153 -18.44 -2.45 -11.41
N LEU A 154 -18.80 -2.60 -10.14
CA LEU A 154 -18.00 -3.30 -9.13
C LEU A 154 -18.59 -4.67 -8.85
N VAL A 155 -17.78 -5.71 -9.00
CA VAL A 155 -18.12 -7.08 -8.62
C VAL A 155 -17.53 -7.34 -7.22
N GLY A 156 -18.38 -7.26 -6.21
CA GLY A 156 -18.02 -7.28 -4.78
C GLY A 156 -17.89 -5.88 -4.17
N LEU A 157 -18.48 -5.70 -2.98
CA LEU A 157 -18.45 -4.46 -2.20
C LEU A 157 -17.93 -4.69 -0.77
N GLY A 158 -16.84 -5.47 -0.70
CA GLY A 158 -15.99 -5.60 0.49
C GLY A 158 -15.16 -4.34 0.76
N ALA A 159 -14.13 -4.44 1.60
CA ALA A 159 -13.31 -3.30 2.01
C ALA A 159 -12.70 -2.54 0.81
N VAL A 160 -12.10 -3.28 -0.14
CA VAL A 160 -11.53 -2.70 -1.38
C VAL A 160 -12.62 -2.08 -2.25
N GLY A 161 -13.71 -2.81 -2.53
CA GLY A 161 -14.81 -2.33 -3.37
C GLY A 161 -15.44 -1.04 -2.83
N ARG A 162 -15.59 -0.91 -1.51
CA ARG A 162 -16.02 0.35 -0.85
C ARG A 162 -15.00 1.46 -1.01
N GLY A 163 -13.71 1.14 -0.90
CA GLY A 163 -12.62 2.08 -1.18
C GLY A 163 -12.67 2.63 -2.61
N VAL A 164 -12.91 1.76 -3.60
CA VAL A 164 -13.06 2.13 -5.01
C VAL A 164 -14.32 2.97 -5.23
N ALA A 165 -15.47 2.57 -4.70
CA ALA A 165 -16.72 3.32 -4.81
C ALA A 165 -16.59 4.76 -4.28
N ARG A 166 -15.96 4.94 -3.10
CA ARG A 166 -15.70 6.27 -2.52
C ARG A 166 -14.85 7.15 -3.43
N ARG A 167 -13.78 6.60 -4.01
CA ARG A 167 -12.89 7.33 -4.93
C ARG A 167 -13.59 7.71 -6.22
N LEU A 168 -14.38 6.80 -6.79
CA LEU A 168 -15.15 7.03 -8.01
C LEU A 168 -16.22 8.12 -7.88
N ALA A 169 -16.74 8.35 -6.68
CA ALA A 169 -17.67 9.46 -6.42
C ALA A 169 -17.03 10.82 -6.76
N GLY A 170 -15.75 11.02 -6.44
CA GLY A 170 -15.00 12.24 -6.78
C GLY A 170 -14.82 12.45 -8.29
N PHE A 171 -14.92 11.40 -9.10
CA PHE A 171 -14.87 11.47 -10.56
C PHE A 171 -16.25 11.69 -11.20
N GLY A 172 -17.34 11.81 -10.43
CA GLY A 172 -18.70 11.92 -10.96
C GLY A 172 -19.14 10.70 -11.78
N ALA A 173 -18.56 9.52 -11.50
CA ALA A 173 -18.92 8.28 -12.14
C ALA A 173 -20.19 7.68 -11.50
N ARG A 174 -21.01 7.01 -12.32
CA ARG A 174 -22.15 6.22 -11.85
C ARG A 174 -21.66 4.84 -11.43
N VAL A 175 -21.69 4.52 -10.14
CA VAL A 175 -21.20 3.24 -9.60
C VAL A 175 -22.34 2.24 -9.48
N ARG A 176 -22.24 1.10 -10.16
CA ARG A 176 -23.15 -0.04 -10.02
C ARG A 176 -22.43 -1.20 -9.35
N VAL A 177 -23.13 -1.96 -8.52
CA VAL A 177 -22.53 -3.02 -7.70
C VAL A 177 -23.33 -4.30 -7.83
N PHE A 178 -22.63 -5.40 -8.04
CA PHE A 178 -23.12 -6.75 -7.82
C PHE A 178 -22.41 -7.37 -6.62
N ASP A 179 -23.15 -7.62 -5.54
CA ASP A 179 -22.67 -8.36 -4.37
C ASP A 179 -23.85 -9.16 -3.78
N PRO A 180 -23.87 -10.50 -3.95
CA PRO A 180 -25.00 -11.32 -3.53
C PRO A 180 -25.11 -11.46 -2.00
N PHE A 181 -24.10 -11.06 -1.24
CA PHE A 181 -24.08 -11.16 0.22
C PHE A 181 -24.55 -9.89 0.91
N LEU A 182 -24.79 -8.81 0.16
CA LEU A 182 -25.25 -7.55 0.70
C LEU A 182 -26.71 -7.27 0.29
N PRO A 183 -27.56 -6.82 1.22
CA PRO A 183 -28.88 -6.35 0.86
C PRO A 183 -28.76 -5.03 0.06
N PRO A 184 -29.68 -4.74 -0.89
CA PRO A 184 -29.62 -3.55 -1.74
C PRO A 184 -29.43 -2.24 -0.97
N GLU A 185 -30.02 -2.11 0.22
CA GLU A 185 -29.92 -0.92 1.07
C GLU A 185 -28.49 -0.67 1.56
N ALA A 186 -27.69 -1.73 1.76
CA ALA A 186 -26.28 -1.60 2.15
C ALA A 186 -25.40 -1.06 1.01
N ILE A 187 -25.77 -1.38 -0.24
CA ILE A 187 -25.11 -0.86 -1.44
C ILE A 187 -25.46 0.63 -1.63
N VAL A 188 -26.73 0.99 -1.49
CA VAL A 188 -27.19 2.39 -1.56
C VAL A 188 -26.53 3.26 -0.49
N ARG A 189 -26.42 2.78 0.76
CA ARG A 189 -25.70 3.49 1.83
C ARG A 189 -24.22 3.74 1.53
N ALA A 190 -23.62 2.94 0.65
CA ALA A 190 -22.25 3.12 0.20
C ALA A 190 -22.12 4.09 -1.00
N GLY A 191 -23.22 4.74 -1.41
CA GLY A 191 -23.23 5.68 -2.54
C GLY A 191 -23.23 5.00 -3.91
N ALA A 192 -23.68 3.75 -3.99
CA ALA A 192 -23.71 2.97 -5.24
C ALA A 192 -25.10 2.40 -5.54
N GLU A 193 -25.30 1.95 -6.78
CA GLU A 193 -26.56 1.37 -7.26
C GLU A 193 -26.48 -0.16 -7.30
N PRO A 194 -27.42 -0.89 -6.66
CA PRO A 194 -27.47 -2.35 -6.76
C PRO A 194 -27.83 -2.80 -8.19
N ALA A 195 -27.21 -3.88 -8.65
CA ALA A 195 -27.44 -4.47 -9.97
C ALA A 195 -27.26 -5.99 -9.95
N THR A 196 -27.89 -6.70 -10.90
CA THR A 196 -27.48 -8.08 -11.21
C THR A 196 -26.16 -8.07 -11.98
N LEU A 197 -25.44 -9.19 -11.99
CA LEU A 197 -24.19 -9.30 -12.73
C LEU A 197 -24.41 -9.01 -14.23
N GLU A 198 -25.49 -9.53 -14.83
CA GLU A 198 -25.81 -9.31 -16.24
C GLU A 198 -26.05 -7.84 -16.56
N ALA A 199 -26.85 -7.15 -15.74
CA ALA A 199 -27.13 -5.73 -15.93
C ALA A 199 -25.87 -4.88 -15.72
N LEU A 200 -25.04 -5.24 -14.73
CA LEU A 200 -23.78 -4.59 -14.45
C LEU A 200 -22.83 -4.71 -15.64
N LEU A 201 -22.65 -5.89 -16.21
CA LEU A 201 -21.78 -6.10 -17.38
C LEU A 201 -22.30 -5.33 -18.59
N ALA A 202 -23.61 -5.40 -18.87
CA ALA A 202 -24.21 -4.75 -20.04
C ALA A 202 -24.16 -3.21 -20.00
N GLU A 203 -24.21 -2.61 -18.81
CA GLU A 203 -24.28 -1.16 -18.66
C GLU A 203 -22.94 -0.50 -18.30
N SER A 204 -21.91 -1.24 -17.93
CA SER A 204 -20.64 -0.67 -17.45
C SER A 204 -19.67 -0.35 -18.57
N ASP A 205 -19.04 0.83 -18.48
CA ASP A 205 -17.89 1.24 -19.29
C ASP A 205 -16.58 0.65 -18.73
N PHE A 206 -16.53 0.47 -17.41
CA PHE A 206 -15.44 -0.19 -16.69
C PHE A 206 -16.03 -1.23 -15.74
N VAL A 207 -15.46 -2.42 -15.68
CA VAL A 207 -15.81 -3.45 -14.69
C VAL A 207 -14.59 -3.72 -13.83
N SER A 208 -14.76 -3.68 -12.50
CA SER A 208 -13.68 -3.91 -11.53
C SER A 208 -14.02 -5.07 -10.61
N LEU A 209 -13.11 -6.02 -10.49
CA LEU A 209 -13.29 -7.24 -9.72
C LEU A 209 -12.71 -7.08 -8.30
N HIS A 210 -13.53 -7.33 -7.30
CA HIS A 210 -13.21 -7.25 -5.87
C HIS A 210 -13.78 -8.43 -5.07
N ALA A 211 -14.25 -9.47 -5.74
CA ALA A 211 -14.80 -10.68 -5.14
C ALA A 211 -13.68 -11.64 -4.70
N PRO A 212 -13.89 -12.43 -3.64
CA PRO A 212 -13.01 -13.56 -3.32
C PRO A 212 -13.21 -14.70 -4.34
N VAL A 213 -12.25 -15.63 -4.39
CA VAL A 213 -12.39 -16.86 -5.19
C VAL A 213 -13.10 -17.92 -4.35
N THR A 214 -14.23 -18.37 -4.87
CA THR A 214 -15.10 -19.42 -4.34
C THR A 214 -15.46 -20.36 -5.50
N PRO A 215 -15.98 -21.56 -5.25
CA PRO A 215 -16.49 -22.41 -6.33
C PRO A 215 -17.49 -21.70 -7.25
N GLU A 216 -18.26 -20.75 -6.73
CA GLU A 216 -19.26 -19.96 -7.46
C GLU A 216 -18.66 -18.77 -8.24
N THR A 217 -17.47 -18.30 -7.87
CA THR A 217 -16.83 -17.12 -8.49
C THR A 217 -15.61 -17.47 -9.35
N GLU A 218 -15.13 -18.71 -9.30
CA GLU A 218 -14.06 -19.21 -10.16
C GLU A 218 -14.51 -19.21 -11.62
N GLY A 219 -13.77 -18.52 -12.49
CA GLY A 219 -14.12 -18.34 -13.89
C GLY A 219 -15.41 -17.56 -14.13
N MET A 220 -15.93 -16.80 -13.16
CA MET A 220 -17.21 -16.08 -13.30
C MET A 220 -17.23 -15.05 -14.43
N ILE A 221 -16.06 -14.51 -14.80
CA ILE A 221 -15.88 -13.69 -15.98
C ILE A 221 -15.36 -14.59 -17.12
N ASP A 222 -16.28 -15.40 -17.66
CA ASP A 222 -16.05 -16.29 -18.79
C ASP A 222 -16.26 -15.59 -20.16
N ALA A 223 -16.15 -16.34 -21.26
CA ALA A 223 -16.42 -15.84 -22.60
C ALA A 223 -17.84 -15.23 -22.74
N ALA A 224 -18.85 -15.80 -22.08
CA ALA A 224 -20.21 -15.29 -22.13
C ALA A 224 -20.34 -13.96 -21.38
N ALA A 225 -19.73 -13.83 -20.20
CA ALA A 225 -19.68 -12.60 -19.41
C ALA A 225 -18.93 -11.48 -20.17
N LEU A 226 -17.76 -11.78 -20.73
CA LEU A 226 -17.01 -10.84 -21.57
C LEU A 226 -17.82 -10.39 -22.79
N SER A 227 -18.56 -11.30 -23.41
CA SER A 227 -19.44 -10.98 -24.54
C SER A 227 -20.63 -10.08 -24.17
N ARG A 228 -21.01 -10.01 -22.89
CA ARG A 228 -22.08 -9.14 -22.38
C ARG A 228 -21.60 -7.73 -22.05
N MET A 229 -20.30 -7.52 -21.82
CA MET A 229 -19.74 -6.19 -21.55
C MET A 229 -20.01 -5.22 -22.70
N LYS A 230 -19.98 -3.90 -22.53
CA LYS A 230 -20.07 -2.99 -23.69
C LYS A 230 -18.88 -3.16 -24.64
N PRO A 231 -19.04 -3.02 -25.97
CA PRO A 231 -17.90 -2.95 -26.89
C PRO A 231 -16.94 -1.84 -26.48
N GLY A 232 -15.66 -2.16 -26.30
CA GLY A 232 -14.65 -1.20 -25.83
C GLY A 232 -14.73 -0.87 -24.33
N ALA A 233 -15.50 -1.62 -23.53
CA ALA A 233 -15.41 -1.57 -22.08
C ALA A 233 -14.04 -2.07 -21.60
N CYS A 234 -13.62 -1.63 -20.42
CA CYS A 234 -12.36 -2.05 -19.81
C CYS A 234 -12.60 -2.94 -18.59
N LEU A 235 -11.72 -3.91 -18.35
CA LEU A 235 -11.74 -4.77 -17.17
C LEU A 235 -10.58 -4.40 -16.24
N VAL A 236 -10.83 -4.39 -14.94
CA VAL A 236 -9.81 -4.18 -13.89
C VAL A 236 -9.86 -5.37 -12.94
N ASN A 237 -8.74 -6.06 -12.77
CA ASN A 237 -8.61 -7.17 -11.84
C ASN A 237 -7.41 -6.97 -10.90
N THR A 238 -7.70 -6.49 -9.69
CA THR A 238 -6.74 -6.43 -8.58
C THR A 238 -7.11 -7.41 -7.46
N ALA A 239 -8.01 -8.36 -7.76
CA ALA A 239 -8.50 -9.35 -6.82
C ALA A 239 -7.73 -10.67 -6.97
N ARG A 240 -8.14 -11.54 -7.90
CA ARG A 240 -7.49 -12.83 -8.15
C ARG A 240 -7.65 -13.23 -9.61
N ALA A 241 -6.61 -13.81 -10.20
CA ALA A 241 -6.63 -14.22 -11.61
C ALA A 241 -7.73 -15.26 -11.91
N ALA A 242 -7.98 -16.18 -10.97
CA ALA A 242 -8.97 -17.25 -11.09
C ALA A 242 -10.43 -16.77 -11.22
N LEU A 243 -10.74 -15.47 -11.04
CA LEU A 243 -12.08 -14.92 -11.30
C LEU A 243 -12.41 -14.83 -12.80
N VAL A 244 -11.39 -14.90 -13.66
CA VAL A 244 -11.50 -14.67 -15.10
C VAL A 244 -11.00 -15.90 -15.85
N ASP A 245 -11.71 -16.29 -16.90
CA ASP A 245 -11.24 -17.25 -17.89
C ASP A 245 -10.17 -16.57 -18.77
N GLU A 246 -8.89 -16.91 -18.55
CA GLU A 246 -7.77 -16.27 -19.25
C GLU A 246 -7.79 -16.48 -20.77
N PRO A 247 -7.99 -17.71 -21.31
CA PRO A 247 -8.22 -17.90 -22.74
C PRO A 247 -9.30 -16.99 -23.32
N ALA A 248 -10.44 -16.86 -22.64
CA ALA A 248 -11.52 -15.97 -23.08
C ALA A 248 -11.12 -14.49 -23.02
N LEU A 249 -10.34 -14.10 -22.01
CA LEU A 249 -9.82 -12.74 -21.85
C LEU A 249 -8.85 -12.36 -22.98
N VAL A 250 -7.94 -13.26 -23.34
CA VAL A 250 -7.00 -13.06 -24.47
C VAL A 250 -7.77 -12.89 -25.78
N GLU A 251 -8.78 -13.71 -26.04
CA GLU A 251 -9.62 -13.61 -27.24
C GLU A 251 -10.44 -12.29 -27.26
N ALA A 252 -10.97 -11.88 -26.11
CA ALA A 252 -11.72 -10.63 -26.00
C ALA A 252 -10.84 -9.38 -26.24
N LEU A 253 -9.57 -9.42 -25.82
CA LEU A 253 -8.58 -8.38 -26.11
C LEU A 253 -8.17 -8.40 -27.59
N SER A 254 -7.84 -9.58 -28.12
CA SER A 254 -7.41 -9.79 -29.52
C SER A 254 -8.47 -9.33 -30.53
N SER A 255 -9.74 -9.66 -30.28
CA SER A 255 -10.87 -9.24 -31.12
C SER A 255 -11.22 -7.75 -31.01
N GLY A 256 -10.63 -7.02 -30.05
CA GLY A 256 -10.98 -5.63 -29.73
C GLY A 256 -12.35 -5.47 -29.06
N ARG A 257 -12.98 -6.58 -28.65
CA ARG A 257 -14.25 -6.58 -27.92
C ARG A 257 -14.09 -5.89 -26.57
N LEU A 258 -13.00 -6.21 -25.88
CA LEU A 258 -12.55 -5.56 -24.66
C LEU A 258 -11.56 -4.44 -25.03
N GLY A 259 -11.84 -3.22 -24.57
CA GLY A 259 -11.05 -2.04 -24.88
C GLY A 259 -9.71 -2.00 -24.16
N GLY A 260 -9.57 -2.73 -23.04
CA GLY A 260 -8.33 -2.89 -22.31
C GLY A 260 -8.50 -3.62 -20.99
N LEU A 261 -7.38 -3.98 -20.37
CA LEU A 261 -7.30 -4.70 -19.11
C LEU A 261 -6.26 -4.05 -18.21
N ALA A 262 -6.61 -3.82 -16.94
CA ALA A 262 -5.64 -3.53 -15.90
C ALA A 262 -5.63 -4.72 -14.94
N THR A 263 -4.50 -5.41 -14.78
CA THR A 263 -4.38 -6.58 -13.92
C THR A 263 -3.17 -6.49 -13.01
N ASP A 264 -3.37 -6.84 -11.74
CA ASP A 264 -2.28 -6.97 -10.76
C ASP A 264 -1.98 -8.45 -10.45
N VAL A 265 -2.77 -9.38 -10.99
CA VAL A 265 -2.75 -10.80 -10.59
C VAL A 265 -2.67 -11.71 -11.80
N PHE A 266 -1.97 -12.83 -11.63
CA PHE A 266 -1.76 -13.83 -12.69
C PHE A 266 -1.98 -15.25 -12.15
N PRO A 267 -2.33 -16.25 -12.98
CA PRO A 267 -2.47 -17.63 -12.50
C PRO A 267 -1.16 -18.22 -11.99
N VAL A 268 -0.04 -17.80 -12.60
CA VAL A 268 1.33 -18.11 -12.18
C VAL A 268 2.03 -16.79 -11.91
N GLU A 269 2.64 -16.68 -10.74
CA GLU A 269 3.33 -15.47 -10.30
C GLU A 269 4.78 -15.79 -9.93
N PRO A 270 5.78 -15.11 -10.56
CA PRO A 270 5.64 -14.12 -11.63
C PRO A 270 5.19 -14.74 -12.98
N PRO A 271 4.46 -14.02 -13.84
CA PRO A 271 3.91 -14.56 -15.11
C PRO A 271 4.93 -14.80 -16.22
N GLY A 272 6.17 -14.31 -16.07
CA GLY A 272 7.17 -14.29 -17.13
C GLY A 272 6.89 -13.23 -18.20
N HIS A 273 7.94 -12.79 -18.91
CA HIS A 273 7.81 -11.70 -19.90
C HIS A 273 7.05 -12.10 -21.18
N GLU A 274 6.99 -13.41 -21.49
CA GLU A 274 6.31 -13.96 -22.68
C GLU A 274 4.80 -14.18 -22.47
N HIS A 275 4.28 -13.84 -21.28
CA HIS A 275 2.88 -14.08 -20.96
C HIS A 275 1.94 -13.39 -21.97
N PRO A 276 0.95 -14.09 -22.56
CA PRO A 276 0.14 -13.56 -23.67
C PRO A 276 -0.50 -12.20 -23.41
N LEU A 277 -1.01 -11.98 -22.19
CA LEU A 277 -1.60 -10.70 -21.79
C LEU A 277 -0.61 -9.51 -21.88
N LEU A 278 0.70 -9.75 -21.71
CA LEU A 278 1.72 -8.68 -21.76
C LEU A 278 2.05 -8.25 -23.19
N ALA A 279 1.59 -8.98 -24.21
CA ALA A 279 1.80 -8.63 -25.61
C ALA A 279 0.88 -7.50 -26.11
N PHE A 280 -0.15 -7.14 -25.36
CA PHE A 280 -1.18 -6.18 -25.78
C PHE A 280 -0.87 -4.76 -25.27
N GLU A 281 -0.87 -3.76 -26.16
CA GLU A 281 -0.63 -2.35 -25.81
C GLU A 281 -1.72 -1.74 -24.91
N ASN A 282 -2.92 -2.33 -24.90
CA ASN A 282 -4.06 -1.93 -24.07
C ASN A 282 -4.17 -2.76 -22.78
N VAL A 283 -3.08 -3.42 -22.37
CA VAL A 283 -2.96 -4.07 -21.07
C VAL A 283 -2.01 -3.28 -20.17
N VAL A 284 -2.45 -3.04 -18.95
CA VAL A 284 -1.62 -2.51 -17.85
C VAL A 284 -1.47 -3.60 -16.83
N ALA A 285 -0.23 -4.05 -16.62
CA ALA A 285 0.07 -5.15 -15.72
C ALA A 285 1.01 -4.71 -14.60
N THR A 286 0.74 -5.20 -13.38
CA THR A 286 1.62 -5.05 -12.23
C THR A 286 1.85 -6.40 -11.53
N PRO A 287 3.01 -6.63 -10.89
CA PRO A 287 3.37 -7.94 -10.36
C PRO A 287 2.86 -8.14 -8.92
N HIS A 288 1.54 -8.16 -8.73
CA HIS A 288 0.88 -8.38 -7.43
C HIS A 288 1.32 -7.40 -6.33
N VAL A 289 1.34 -6.11 -6.67
CA VAL A 289 1.82 -5.04 -5.80
C VAL A 289 0.69 -4.26 -5.12
N GLY A 290 -0.58 -4.62 -5.34
CA GLY A 290 -1.73 -3.85 -4.86
C GLY A 290 -1.74 -3.59 -3.35
N GLY A 291 -1.16 -4.48 -2.54
CA GLY A 291 -1.02 -4.29 -1.10
C GLY A 291 0.36 -3.79 -0.63
N ASN A 292 1.28 -3.48 -1.54
CA ASN A 292 2.66 -3.14 -1.20
C ASN A 292 2.86 -1.61 -1.17
N THR A 293 2.39 -0.97 -0.10
CA THR A 293 2.64 0.46 0.19
C THR A 293 3.21 0.64 1.60
N GLU A 294 3.80 1.81 1.87
CA GLU A 294 4.39 2.12 3.19
C GLU A 294 3.32 2.13 4.29
N GLU A 295 2.12 2.62 3.99
CA GLU A 295 1.01 2.78 4.92
C GLU A 295 0.41 1.44 5.38
N VAL A 296 0.55 0.38 4.57
CA VAL A 296 -0.02 -0.94 4.92
C VAL A 296 0.61 -1.50 6.20
N ALA A 297 1.90 -1.21 6.46
CA ALA A 297 2.55 -1.56 7.70
C ALA A 297 1.89 -0.88 8.91
N ALA A 298 1.46 0.38 8.76
CA ALA A 298 0.73 1.10 9.79
C ALA A 298 -0.69 0.56 9.99
N HIS A 299 -1.40 0.25 8.92
CA HIS A 299 -2.75 -0.29 9.00
C HIS A 299 -2.79 -1.66 9.69
N GLN A 300 -1.89 -2.57 9.33
CA GLN A 300 -1.83 -3.90 9.94
C GLN A 300 -1.37 -3.83 11.40
N GLY A 301 -0.38 -2.98 11.69
CA GLY A 301 0.12 -2.78 13.04
C GLY A 301 -0.96 -2.27 13.97
N ARG A 302 -1.71 -1.26 13.56
CA ARG A 302 -2.82 -0.71 14.34
C ARG A 302 -3.88 -1.78 14.64
N ILE A 303 -4.30 -2.54 13.63
CA ILE A 303 -5.32 -3.60 13.80
C ILE A 303 -4.84 -4.66 14.80
N ILE A 304 -3.62 -5.17 14.61
CA ILE A 304 -3.07 -6.22 15.47
C ILE A 304 -2.81 -5.71 16.90
N ALA A 305 -2.28 -4.50 17.05
CA ALA A 305 -2.05 -3.91 18.37
C ALA A 305 -3.36 -3.71 19.15
N GLU A 306 -4.40 -3.18 18.49
CA GLU A 306 -5.73 -3.01 19.10
C GLU A 306 -6.33 -4.35 19.55
N ASP A 307 -6.32 -5.38 18.69
CA ASP A 307 -6.94 -6.67 18.99
C ASP A 307 -6.13 -7.51 19.97
N LEU A 308 -4.81 -7.41 19.94
CA LEU A 308 -3.96 -8.05 20.95
C LEU A 308 -4.18 -7.41 22.32
N ALA A 309 -4.25 -6.07 22.41
CA ALA A 309 -4.56 -5.37 23.65
C ALA A 309 -5.92 -5.77 24.22
N ARG A 310 -6.95 -5.93 23.36
CA ARG A 310 -8.27 -6.46 23.75
C ARG A 310 -8.15 -7.86 24.32
N LEU A 311 -7.55 -8.78 23.57
CA LEU A 311 -7.40 -10.17 23.97
C LEU A 311 -6.66 -10.30 25.31
N LEU A 312 -5.57 -9.57 25.50
CA LEU A 312 -4.76 -9.61 26.72
C LEU A 312 -5.43 -8.95 27.94
N SER A 313 -6.37 -8.03 27.71
CA SER A 313 -7.19 -7.43 28.78
C SER A 313 -8.46 -8.22 29.09
N GLY A 314 -8.68 -9.34 28.41
CA GLY A 314 -9.89 -10.17 28.56
C GLY A 314 -11.10 -9.66 27.78
N GLU A 315 -10.93 -8.64 26.93
CA GLU A 315 -11.93 -8.22 25.96
C GLU A 315 -11.89 -9.11 24.71
N ALA A 316 -13.03 -9.26 24.04
CA ALA A 316 -13.06 -9.95 22.76
C ALA A 316 -12.32 -9.12 21.68
N PRO A 317 -11.35 -9.69 20.95
CA PRO A 317 -10.77 -9.07 19.77
C PRO A 317 -11.83 -8.89 18.69
N ARG A 318 -11.66 -7.88 17.82
CA ARG A 318 -12.57 -7.64 16.70
C ARG A 318 -12.38 -8.69 15.59
N PHE A 319 -11.15 -9.12 15.38
CA PHE A 319 -10.75 -10.03 14.31
C PHE A 319 -9.97 -11.22 14.86
N ALA A 320 -10.63 -12.38 14.87
CA ALA A 320 -10.02 -13.67 15.19
C ALA A 320 -10.55 -14.72 14.22
N LEU A 321 -9.64 -15.52 13.66
CA LEU A 321 -9.98 -16.57 12.70
C LEU A 321 -10.54 -17.83 13.38
N ASN A 322 -10.29 -18.00 14.68
CA ASN A 322 -10.76 -19.11 15.48
C ASN A 322 -11.39 -18.64 16.82
N PRO A 323 -12.61 -18.07 16.79
CA PRO A 323 -13.27 -17.54 17.99
C PRO A 323 -13.39 -18.54 19.15
N ALA A 324 -13.45 -19.85 18.86
CA ALA A 324 -13.48 -20.89 19.88
C ALA A 324 -12.23 -20.92 20.78
N ALA A 325 -11.07 -20.49 20.28
CA ALA A 325 -9.85 -20.38 21.06
C ALA A 325 -9.78 -19.09 21.90
N VAL A 326 -10.58 -18.08 21.56
CA VAL A 326 -10.64 -16.78 22.26
C VAL A 326 -11.48 -16.89 23.54
N GLU A 327 -12.50 -17.75 23.56
CA GLU A 327 -13.43 -17.86 24.69
C GLU A 327 -12.73 -18.37 25.96
N GLY A 328 -12.71 -17.52 27.00
CA GLY A 328 -12.03 -17.81 28.26
C GLY A 328 -10.51 -17.95 28.12
N PHE A 329 -9.91 -17.29 27.12
CA PHE A 329 -8.47 -17.21 26.96
C PHE A 329 -7.83 -16.39 28.09
N THR A 330 -6.74 -16.91 28.65
CA THR A 330 -5.81 -16.17 29.52
C THR A 330 -4.39 -16.65 29.22
N LEU A 331 -3.38 -15.79 29.39
CA LEU A 331 -1.98 -16.14 29.09
C LEU A 331 -1.45 -17.30 29.95
N ASP A 332 -1.95 -17.44 31.17
CA ASP A 332 -1.58 -18.47 32.14
C ASP A 332 -2.34 -19.79 31.96
N ARG A 333 -3.38 -19.84 31.11
CA ARG A 333 -4.12 -21.07 30.84
C ARG A 333 -3.22 -22.10 30.18
N ALA A 334 -3.24 -23.33 30.71
CA ALA A 334 -2.54 -24.45 30.11
C ALA A 334 -3.16 -24.80 28.76
N ARG A 335 -2.30 -25.04 27.76
CA ARG A 335 -2.72 -25.47 26.43
C ARG A 335 -3.20 -26.92 26.44
N PRO A 336 -4.28 -27.24 25.70
CA PRO A 336 -4.57 -28.62 25.34
C PRO A 336 -3.38 -29.26 24.62
N ALA A 337 -3.13 -30.54 24.90
CA ALA A 337 -2.18 -31.35 24.15
C ALA A 337 -2.92 -32.07 23.03
N LEU A 338 -2.31 -32.13 21.84
CA LEU A 338 -2.82 -32.96 20.75
C LEU A 338 -2.61 -34.43 21.10
N ASP A 339 -3.60 -35.28 20.84
CA ASP A 339 -3.38 -36.73 20.86
C ASP A 339 -2.72 -37.21 19.54
N GLU A 340 -2.38 -38.50 19.48
CA GLU A 340 -1.71 -39.08 18.32
C GLU A 340 -2.60 -39.09 17.06
N ALA A 341 -3.90 -39.28 17.23
CA ALA A 341 -4.84 -39.28 16.12
C ALA A 341 -5.03 -37.85 15.57
N GLU A 342 -5.07 -36.84 16.44
CA GLU A 342 -5.11 -35.43 16.06
C GLU A 342 -3.84 -34.99 15.34
N ARG A 343 -2.66 -35.40 15.82
CA ARG A 343 -1.40 -35.15 15.12
C ARG A 343 -1.39 -35.74 13.71
N ALA A 344 -1.79 -37.01 13.58
CA ALA A 344 -1.85 -37.69 12.29
C ALA A 344 -2.86 -37.02 11.34
N ALA A 345 -4.02 -36.60 11.85
CA ALA A 345 -5.04 -35.91 11.06
C ALA A 345 -4.58 -34.53 10.58
N LEU A 346 -3.87 -33.77 11.41
CA LEU A 346 -3.29 -32.48 11.03
C LEU A 346 -2.17 -32.65 10.00
N ALA A 347 -1.30 -33.63 10.17
CA ALA A 347 -0.21 -33.92 9.21
C ALA A 347 -0.72 -34.34 7.81
N ALA A 348 -1.95 -34.85 7.71
CA ALA A 348 -2.58 -35.21 6.43
C ALA A 348 -3.19 -34.01 5.68
N ARG A 349 -3.25 -32.82 6.30
CA ARG A 349 -3.82 -31.60 5.68
C ARG A 349 -2.75 -30.85 4.88
N PRO A 350 -3.16 -30.02 3.90
CA PRO A 350 -2.23 -29.13 3.21
C PRO A 350 -1.55 -28.18 4.20
N ALA A 351 -0.21 -28.10 4.12
CA ALA A 351 0.57 -27.22 4.96
C ALA A 351 0.23 -25.72 4.72
N PRO A 352 0.40 -24.85 5.74
CA PRO A 352 0.36 -23.42 5.52
C PRO A 352 1.42 -22.97 4.50
N ALA A 353 1.15 -21.84 3.84
CA ALA A 353 1.98 -21.37 2.73
C ALA A 353 2.26 -19.86 2.83
N VAL A 354 3.31 -19.40 2.14
CA VAL A 354 3.71 -17.98 2.14
C VAL A 354 2.74 -17.15 1.28
N THR A 355 2.21 -17.73 0.20
CA THR A 355 1.24 -17.09 -0.69
C THR A 355 -0.03 -17.93 -0.90
N ASP A 356 -1.13 -17.25 -1.20
CA ASP A 356 -2.43 -17.90 -1.44
C ASP A 356 -2.39 -18.86 -2.65
N LEU A 357 -1.54 -18.57 -3.64
CA LEU A 357 -1.38 -19.39 -4.85
C LEU A 357 -0.73 -20.75 -4.57
N GLN A 358 0.14 -20.83 -3.57
CA GLN A 358 0.83 -22.07 -3.20
C GLN A 358 -0.11 -23.07 -2.51
N LYS A 359 -1.14 -22.60 -1.81
CA LYS A 359 -2.08 -23.45 -1.06
C LYS A 359 -2.97 -24.33 -1.94
N LYS A 360 -3.10 -24.02 -3.24
CA LYS A 360 -4.03 -24.67 -4.19
C LYS A 360 -3.43 -25.75 -5.10
N LYS A 361 -2.12 -26.02 -5.12
CA LYS A 361 -1.54 -27.03 -6.03
C LYS A 361 -1.70 -28.47 -5.49
N PRO A 362 -2.43 -29.38 -6.17
CA PRO A 362 -2.10 -30.81 -6.12
C PRO A 362 -0.82 -31.05 -6.93
N LYS A 363 -0.06 -32.10 -6.57
CA LYS A 363 1.15 -32.54 -7.27
C LYS A 363 0.83 -32.75 -8.77
N ALA A 364 1.33 -31.89 -9.66
CA ALA A 364 1.03 -31.95 -11.10
C ALA A 364 2.17 -32.61 -11.89
N GLU A 365 1.81 -33.59 -12.73
CA GLU A 365 2.64 -34.13 -13.82
C GLU A 365 2.77 -33.10 -14.96
N PRO A 366 3.84 -33.14 -15.77
CA PRO A 366 4.10 -32.11 -16.77
C PRO A 366 3.27 -32.34 -18.04
N ALA A 367 2.40 -31.39 -18.38
CA ALA A 367 1.73 -31.32 -19.67
C ALA A 367 2.44 -30.33 -20.60
N ALA A 368 2.86 -30.81 -21.76
CA ALA A 368 3.51 -30.03 -22.80
C ALA A 368 2.52 -29.12 -23.52
N VAL A 369 2.83 -27.82 -23.60
CA VAL A 369 2.13 -26.85 -24.45
C VAL A 369 3.08 -26.39 -25.55
N ALA A 370 2.63 -26.52 -26.80
CA ALA A 370 3.37 -26.14 -28.00
C ALA A 370 3.38 -24.62 -28.19
N GLN A 371 4.56 -24.06 -28.47
CA GLN A 371 4.77 -22.65 -28.80
C GLN A 371 4.35 -22.33 -30.25
N PRO A 372 3.63 -21.23 -30.52
CA PRO A 372 3.58 -20.61 -31.83
C PRO A 372 4.77 -19.66 -32.02
N THR A 373 5.43 -19.77 -33.18
CA THR A 373 6.57 -18.94 -33.59
C THR A 373 6.13 -17.53 -34.00
N ALA A 374 6.63 -16.51 -33.32
CA ALA A 374 6.51 -15.09 -33.71
C ALA A 374 7.87 -14.53 -34.13
N ALA A 375 7.89 -13.85 -35.27
CA ALA A 375 9.08 -13.31 -35.93
C ALA A 375 9.68 -12.11 -35.19
N ALA A 376 10.98 -12.18 -34.88
CA ALA A 376 11.75 -11.12 -34.25
C ALA A 376 12.05 -9.96 -35.24
N LYS A 377 11.92 -8.71 -34.76
CA LYS A 377 12.60 -7.55 -35.35
C LYS A 377 13.90 -7.26 -34.58
N PRO A 378 14.97 -6.80 -35.25
CA PRO A 378 16.28 -6.68 -34.62
C PRO A 378 16.38 -5.41 -33.79
N GLN A 379 16.65 -5.55 -32.50
CA GLN A 379 17.16 -4.47 -31.66
C GLN A 379 18.69 -4.52 -31.70
N THR A 380 19.30 -3.46 -32.22
CA THR A 380 20.74 -3.26 -32.18
C THR A 380 21.14 -2.76 -30.79
N ALA A 381 21.49 -3.69 -29.88
CA ALA A 381 22.23 -3.38 -28.67
C ALA A 381 23.73 -3.63 -28.95
N VAL A 382 24.56 -2.64 -28.63
CA VAL A 382 26.03 -2.80 -28.65
C VAL A 382 26.40 -3.62 -27.41
N THR A 383 26.50 -4.93 -27.55
CA THR A 383 27.04 -5.82 -26.52
C THR A 383 28.57 -5.79 -26.63
N THR A 384 29.25 -5.25 -25.63
CA THR A 384 30.67 -5.55 -25.43
C THR A 384 30.73 -6.95 -24.81
N GLU A 385 31.35 -7.91 -25.49
CA GLU A 385 31.55 -9.26 -24.95
C GLU A 385 32.42 -9.19 -23.67
N PRO A 386 32.16 -10.05 -22.66
CA PRO A 386 32.94 -10.08 -21.43
C PRO A 386 34.42 -10.43 -21.73
N PRO A 387 35.39 -9.92 -20.97
CA PRO A 387 36.81 -10.22 -21.19
C PRO A 387 37.07 -11.74 -21.14
N PRO A 388 37.70 -12.35 -22.16
CA PRO A 388 37.94 -13.79 -22.21
C PRO A 388 38.69 -14.33 -20.98
N GLU A 389 39.63 -13.54 -20.44
CA GLU A 389 40.35 -13.88 -19.21
C GLU A 389 39.45 -14.04 -17.98
N THR A 390 38.41 -13.22 -17.85
CA THR A 390 37.41 -13.29 -16.77
C THR A 390 36.50 -14.50 -16.95
N VAL A 391 36.09 -14.80 -18.19
CA VAL A 391 35.30 -16.00 -18.50
C VAL A 391 36.09 -17.26 -18.14
N ASP A 392 37.35 -17.36 -18.59
CA ASP A 392 38.21 -18.52 -18.35
C ASP A 392 38.51 -18.71 -16.85
N ALA A 393 38.74 -17.62 -16.11
CA ALA A 393 38.96 -17.67 -14.66
C ALA A 393 37.71 -18.15 -13.92
N MET A 394 36.53 -17.61 -14.24
CA MET A 394 35.27 -18.05 -13.65
C MET A 394 34.94 -19.50 -13.99
N GLN A 395 35.20 -19.95 -15.23
CA GLN A 395 34.99 -21.35 -15.61
C GLN A 395 35.86 -22.31 -14.78
N ARG A 396 37.14 -21.96 -14.52
CA ARG A 396 38.02 -22.77 -13.66
C ARG A 396 37.52 -22.82 -12.21
N ILE A 397 37.12 -21.68 -11.65
CA ILE A 397 36.60 -21.60 -10.27
C ILE A 397 35.31 -22.42 -10.13
N VAL A 398 34.37 -22.28 -11.06
CA VAL A 398 33.12 -23.04 -11.05
C VAL A 398 33.38 -24.54 -11.22
N ALA A 399 34.35 -24.93 -12.06
CA ALA A 399 34.77 -26.33 -12.22
C ALA A 399 35.33 -26.92 -10.92
N ALA A 400 36.24 -26.21 -10.25
CA ALA A 400 36.79 -26.61 -8.96
C ALA A 400 35.72 -26.66 -7.88
N PHE A 401 34.78 -25.71 -7.88
CA PHE A 401 33.65 -25.66 -6.95
C PHE A 401 32.71 -26.86 -7.10
N VAL A 402 32.28 -27.18 -8.33
CA VAL A 402 31.41 -28.34 -8.61
C VAL A 402 32.12 -29.65 -8.26
N ALA A 403 33.42 -29.77 -8.56
CA ALA A 403 34.21 -30.94 -8.15
C ALA A 403 34.30 -31.06 -6.62
N GLY A 404 34.44 -29.94 -5.92
CA GLY A 404 34.42 -29.87 -4.46
C GLY A 404 33.08 -30.31 -3.87
N ILE A 405 31.96 -29.86 -4.44
CA ILE A 405 30.60 -30.28 -4.03
C ILE A 405 30.42 -31.80 -4.15
N VAL A 406 30.82 -32.37 -5.29
CA VAL A 406 30.67 -33.82 -5.55
C VAL A 406 31.54 -34.66 -4.61
N ALA A 407 32.68 -34.14 -4.18
CA ALA A 407 33.62 -34.85 -3.31
C ALA A 407 33.37 -34.62 -1.80
N ASP A 408 32.46 -33.72 -1.41
CA ASP A 408 32.29 -33.32 -0.01
C ASP A 408 31.44 -34.34 0.79
N PRO A 409 32.00 -34.96 1.85
CA PRO A 409 31.31 -35.99 2.61
C PRO A 409 30.14 -35.45 3.46
N ALA A 410 30.15 -34.17 3.85
CA ALA A 410 29.06 -33.57 4.61
C ALA A 410 27.83 -33.37 3.71
N LEU A 411 28.03 -32.90 2.48
CA LEU A 411 26.97 -32.81 1.47
C LEU A 411 26.42 -34.17 1.07
N ALA A 412 27.27 -35.21 0.95
CA ALA A 412 26.81 -36.58 0.71
C ALA A 412 25.94 -37.11 1.87
N SER A 413 26.33 -36.84 3.13
CA SER A 413 25.50 -37.20 4.28
C SER A 413 24.17 -36.45 4.29
N PHE A 414 24.18 -35.16 3.96
CA PHE A 414 22.97 -34.33 3.90
C PHE A 414 22.03 -34.77 2.76
N ALA A 415 22.56 -35.33 1.67
CA ALA A 415 21.78 -35.78 0.53
C ALA A 415 20.89 -37.02 0.80
N HIS A 416 21.02 -37.69 1.96
CA HIS A 416 20.32 -38.95 2.25
C HIS A 416 18.78 -38.83 2.16
N ASP A 417 18.21 -37.74 2.66
CA ASP A 417 16.76 -37.50 2.68
C ASP A 417 16.32 -36.40 1.70
N LYS A 418 17.16 -36.14 0.69
CA LYS A 418 16.94 -35.08 -0.30
C LYS A 418 16.74 -35.70 -1.68
N SER A 419 15.99 -34.99 -2.52
CA SER A 419 15.85 -35.27 -3.94
C SER A 419 15.61 -33.94 -4.65
N VAL A 420 16.70 -33.28 -5.03
CA VAL A 420 16.69 -31.94 -5.62
C VAL A 420 17.87 -31.72 -6.55
N THR A 421 17.58 -31.17 -7.72
CA THR A 421 18.54 -30.65 -8.69
C THR A 421 18.53 -29.13 -8.64
N LEU A 422 19.70 -28.55 -8.37
CA LEU A 422 19.93 -27.11 -8.35
C LEU A 422 20.69 -26.72 -9.61
N HIS A 423 20.10 -25.85 -10.43
CA HIS A 423 20.69 -25.32 -11.67
C HIS A 423 21.04 -23.84 -11.50
N PHE A 424 22.25 -23.45 -11.91
CA PHE A 424 22.78 -22.09 -11.81
C PHE A 424 23.15 -21.58 -13.20
N LEU A 425 22.63 -20.41 -13.55
CA LEU A 425 22.87 -19.72 -14.81
C LEU A 425 23.48 -18.34 -14.55
N LEU A 426 24.67 -18.07 -15.09
CA LEU A 426 25.23 -16.72 -15.09
C LEU A 426 24.69 -15.94 -16.29
N ILE A 427 24.11 -14.76 -16.06
CA ILE A 427 23.44 -13.98 -17.12
C ILE A 427 24.39 -13.06 -17.87
N ASP A 428 25.54 -12.74 -17.29
CA ASP A 428 26.60 -11.87 -17.82
C ASP A 428 27.84 -12.66 -18.29
N LEU A 429 27.85 -13.99 -18.07
CA LEU A 429 28.89 -14.91 -18.56
C LEU A 429 28.25 -16.15 -19.20
N PRO A 430 28.83 -16.75 -20.24
CA PRO A 430 28.34 -17.98 -20.86
C PRO A 430 28.70 -19.21 -20.01
N ILE A 431 28.24 -19.23 -18.76
CA ILE A 431 28.55 -20.27 -17.77
C ILE A 431 27.25 -20.72 -17.11
N GLU A 432 27.02 -22.02 -17.14
CA GLU A 432 25.94 -22.69 -16.42
C GLU A 432 26.47 -23.98 -15.76
N PHE A 433 25.90 -24.34 -14.62
CA PHE A 433 26.26 -25.55 -13.91
C PHE A 433 25.11 -26.04 -13.04
N HIS A 434 25.11 -27.33 -12.72
CA HIS A 434 24.14 -27.91 -11.81
C HIS A 434 24.78 -28.90 -10.86
N PHE A 435 24.09 -29.16 -9.76
CA PHE A 435 24.33 -30.32 -8.93
C PHE A 435 23.02 -30.88 -8.35
N ARG A 436 23.00 -32.19 -8.14
CA ARG A 436 21.87 -32.96 -7.63
C ARG A 436 22.25 -33.64 -6.32
N LEU A 437 21.36 -33.53 -5.34
CA LEU A 437 21.40 -34.24 -4.06
C LEU A 437 20.28 -35.27 -4.07
N ASP A 438 20.62 -36.56 -4.06
CA ASP A 438 19.64 -37.64 -4.16
C ASP A 438 20.10 -38.90 -3.42
N ALA A 439 19.35 -39.30 -2.39
CA ALA A 439 19.55 -40.55 -1.66
C ALA A 439 20.99 -40.83 -1.20
N GLY A 440 21.71 -39.80 -0.75
CA GLY A 440 23.09 -39.88 -0.26
C GLY A 440 24.16 -39.78 -1.35
N GLU A 441 23.76 -39.58 -2.61
CA GLU A 441 24.65 -39.33 -3.74
C GLU A 441 24.60 -37.85 -4.14
N VAL A 442 25.78 -37.28 -4.43
CA VAL A 442 25.94 -35.93 -4.98
C VAL A 442 26.52 -36.03 -6.38
N ARG A 443 25.82 -35.48 -7.37
CA ARG A 443 26.27 -35.42 -8.78
C ARG A 443 26.31 -33.97 -9.23
N GLY A 444 27.24 -33.60 -10.10
CA GLY A 444 27.28 -32.23 -10.65
C GLY A 444 28.05 -32.14 -11.96
N ALA A 445 27.74 -31.11 -12.74
CA ALA A 445 28.40 -30.84 -14.03
C ALA A 445 28.35 -29.35 -14.39
N LEU A 446 29.31 -28.91 -15.21
CA LEU A 446 29.34 -27.59 -15.87
C LEU A 446 28.55 -27.63 -17.18
N ALA A 447 27.24 -27.86 -17.06
CA ALA A 447 26.29 -27.84 -18.16
C ALA A 447 24.88 -27.75 -17.59
N ALA A 448 23.89 -27.48 -18.45
CA ALA A 448 22.49 -27.70 -18.11
C ALA A 448 22.23 -29.16 -17.66
N PRO A 449 21.31 -29.38 -16.71
CA PRO A 449 20.89 -30.73 -16.32
C PRO A 449 20.15 -31.44 -17.46
N LEU A 450 20.27 -32.77 -17.52
CA LEU A 450 19.59 -33.60 -18.53
C LEU A 450 18.07 -33.67 -18.34
N GLU A 451 17.62 -33.50 -17.09
CA GLU A 451 16.21 -33.41 -16.70
C GLU A 451 15.90 -31.98 -16.24
N PRO A 452 14.65 -31.50 -16.37
CA PRO A 452 14.26 -30.19 -15.86
C PRO A 452 14.62 -30.08 -14.36
N PRO A 453 15.37 -29.04 -13.95
CA PRO A 453 15.75 -28.90 -12.55
C PRO A 453 14.54 -28.56 -11.69
N GLU A 454 14.53 -29.05 -10.45
CA GLU A 454 13.51 -28.62 -9.50
C GLU A 454 13.68 -27.18 -9.03
N VAL A 455 14.90 -26.65 -9.14
CA VAL A 455 15.27 -25.29 -8.75
C VAL A 455 16.27 -24.73 -9.76
N GLU A 456 15.94 -23.58 -10.34
CA GLU A 456 16.84 -22.83 -11.21
C GLU A 456 17.10 -21.43 -10.62
N LEU A 457 18.38 -21.05 -10.58
CA LEU A 457 18.86 -19.74 -10.15
C LEU A 457 19.57 -19.05 -11.30
N ARG A 458 19.18 -17.82 -11.61
CA ARG A 458 19.85 -17.00 -12.63
C ARG A 458 20.35 -15.72 -11.98
N MET A 459 21.64 -15.42 -12.13
CA MET A 459 22.27 -14.26 -11.47
C MET A 459 23.46 -13.74 -12.25
N ARG A 460 23.97 -12.57 -11.87
CA ARG A 460 25.26 -12.09 -12.35
C ARG A 460 26.44 -12.79 -11.66
N ALA A 461 27.59 -12.79 -12.31
CA ALA A 461 28.81 -13.41 -11.79
C ALA A 461 29.27 -12.80 -10.46
N ASP A 462 29.16 -11.48 -10.30
CA ASP A 462 29.49 -10.77 -9.06
C ASP A 462 28.53 -11.12 -7.91
N VAL A 463 27.26 -11.36 -8.23
CA VAL A 463 26.25 -11.83 -7.26
C VAL A 463 26.53 -13.26 -6.80
N LEU A 464 26.87 -14.18 -7.72
CA LEU A 464 27.26 -15.55 -7.37
C LEU A 464 28.49 -15.55 -6.45
N ASP A 465 29.54 -14.84 -6.86
CA ASP A 465 30.79 -14.75 -6.12
C ASP A 465 30.58 -14.04 -4.77
N GLY A 466 29.80 -12.96 -4.76
CA GLY A 466 29.45 -12.22 -3.56
C GLY A 466 28.64 -13.05 -2.57
N MET A 467 27.70 -13.87 -3.05
CA MET A 467 26.87 -14.75 -2.22
C MET A 467 27.73 -15.74 -1.43
N PHE A 468 28.65 -16.43 -2.09
CA PHE A 468 29.45 -17.48 -1.44
C PHE A 468 30.68 -16.93 -0.70
N THR A 469 31.09 -15.70 -0.96
CA THR A 469 32.11 -15.00 -0.15
C THR A 469 31.53 -14.15 0.99
N GLY A 470 30.20 -14.13 1.14
CA GLY A 470 29.50 -13.34 2.18
C GLY A 470 29.49 -11.83 1.93
N ARG A 471 29.90 -11.36 0.74
CA ARG A 471 29.89 -9.93 0.36
C ARG A 471 28.52 -9.46 -0.14
N VAL A 472 27.68 -10.37 -0.61
CA VAL A 472 26.32 -10.09 -1.11
C VAL A 472 25.33 -10.94 -0.33
N ASN A 473 24.27 -10.32 0.19
CA ASN A 473 23.14 -11.05 0.75
C ASN A 473 22.26 -11.58 -0.41
N PRO A 474 22.06 -12.91 -0.54
CA PRO A 474 21.33 -13.50 -1.67
C PRO A 474 19.89 -13.01 -1.77
N MET A 475 19.24 -12.80 -0.63
CA MET A 475 17.84 -12.39 -0.58
C MET A 475 17.68 -10.90 -0.91
N GLN A 476 18.64 -10.07 -0.49
CA GLN A 476 18.70 -8.67 -0.91
C GLN A 476 18.91 -8.55 -2.42
N SER A 477 19.82 -9.36 -2.99
CA SER A 477 20.05 -9.41 -4.43
C SER A 477 18.82 -9.92 -5.20
N ALA A 478 18.06 -10.87 -4.62
CA ALA A 478 16.83 -11.35 -5.22
C ALA A 478 15.74 -10.25 -5.29
N LEU A 479 15.59 -9.45 -4.22
CA LEU A 479 14.64 -8.34 -4.21
C LEU A 479 15.06 -7.17 -5.09
N SER A 480 16.37 -6.95 -5.29
CA SER A 480 16.89 -5.92 -6.19
C SER A 480 17.02 -6.36 -7.64
N GLY A 481 16.61 -7.60 -7.98
CA GLY A 481 16.68 -8.17 -9.33
C GLY A 481 18.06 -8.66 -9.78
N GLY A 482 19.05 -8.71 -8.90
CA GLY A 482 20.39 -9.25 -9.17
C GLY A 482 20.49 -10.78 -9.13
N LEU A 483 19.48 -11.43 -8.51
CA LEU A 483 19.28 -12.87 -8.48
C LEU A 483 17.82 -13.17 -8.79
N SER A 484 17.55 -14.11 -9.69
CA SER A 484 16.21 -14.66 -9.90
C SER A 484 16.22 -16.14 -9.60
N PHE A 485 15.10 -16.62 -9.07
CA PHE A 485 14.90 -18.00 -8.68
C PHE A 485 13.58 -18.49 -9.27
N SER A 486 13.54 -19.73 -9.76
CA SER A 486 12.32 -20.40 -10.20
C SER A 486 12.35 -21.89 -9.83
N GLY A 487 11.16 -22.50 -9.70
CA GLY A 487 11.03 -23.90 -9.31
C GLY A 487 10.29 -24.12 -7.99
N ASP A 488 10.53 -25.26 -7.35
CA ASP A 488 9.89 -25.68 -6.10
C ASP A 488 10.50 -24.92 -4.90
N THR A 489 9.69 -24.06 -4.27
CA THR A 489 10.11 -23.20 -3.15
C THR A 489 10.51 -24.00 -1.90
N ALA A 490 9.88 -25.16 -1.64
CA ALA A 490 10.25 -26.00 -0.50
C ALA A 490 11.62 -26.65 -0.75
N LYS A 491 11.89 -27.07 -1.99
CA LYS A 491 13.21 -27.59 -2.38
C LYS A 491 14.27 -26.49 -2.43
N ALA A 492 13.91 -25.24 -2.74
CA ALA A 492 14.80 -24.08 -2.70
C ALA A 492 15.45 -23.85 -1.33
N MET A 493 14.72 -24.16 -0.24
CA MET A 493 15.23 -24.01 1.13
C MET A 493 16.45 -24.90 1.41
N THR A 494 16.66 -25.94 0.60
CA THR A 494 17.87 -26.77 0.65
C THR A 494 19.13 -25.92 0.51
N LEU A 495 19.11 -24.89 -0.37
CA LEU A 495 20.25 -24.01 -0.61
C LEU A 495 20.66 -23.20 0.62
N GLN A 496 19.68 -22.79 1.43
CA GLN A 496 19.93 -22.08 2.69
C GLN A 496 20.51 -23.02 3.75
N GLN A 497 20.07 -24.29 3.78
CA GLN A 497 20.53 -25.30 4.74
C GLN A 497 21.99 -25.71 4.50
N ILE A 498 22.47 -25.66 3.26
CA ILE A 498 23.86 -26.00 2.89
C ILE A 498 24.71 -24.76 2.56
N GLN A 499 24.21 -23.56 2.84
CA GLN A 499 24.86 -22.32 2.41
C GLN A 499 26.29 -22.18 2.96
N GLU A 500 26.52 -22.59 4.19
CA GLU A 500 27.85 -22.54 4.83
C GLU A 500 28.84 -23.50 4.15
N ASP A 501 28.39 -24.72 3.82
CA ASP A 501 29.20 -25.70 3.09
C ASP A 501 29.55 -25.22 1.68
N LEU A 502 28.56 -24.69 0.95
CA LEU A 502 28.80 -24.12 -0.37
C LEU A 502 29.74 -22.91 -0.32
N SER A 503 29.60 -22.04 0.68
CA SER A 503 30.50 -20.89 0.86
C SER A 503 31.93 -21.33 1.15
N ARG A 504 32.11 -22.34 2.02
CA ARG A 504 33.42 -22.96 2.30
C ARG A 504 34.05 -23.53 1.04
N LEU A 505 33.30 -24.31 0.26
CA LEU A 505 33.78 -24.95 -0.97
C LEU A 505 34.11 -23.93 -2.07
N TRP A 506 33.32 -22.87 -2.20
CA TRP A 506 33.58 -21.77 -3.14
C TRP A 506 34.86 -21.02 -2.79
N CYS A 507 35.04 -20.65 -1.52
CA CYS A 507 36.25 -19.99 -1.04
C CYS A 507 37.50 -20.85 -1.29
N ALA A 508 37.42 -22.16 -1.06
CA ALA A 508 38.51 -23.08 -1.37
C ALA A 508 38.82 -23.15 -2.88
N ALA A 509 37.79 -23.18 -3.73
CA ALA A 509 37.95 -23.14 -5.19
C ALA A 509 38.62 -21.84 -5.66
N ARG A 510 38.26 -20.69 -5.07
CA ARG A 510 38.90 -19.40 -5.36
C ARG A 510 40.36 -19.32 -4.89
N GLU A 511 40.68 -19.89 -3.74
CA GLU A 511 42.05 -19.93 -3.25
C GLU A 511 42.96 -20.77 -4.17
N ALA A 512 42.42 -21.87 -4.72
CA ALA A 512 43.15 -22.74 -5.63
C ALA A 512 43.34 -22.15 -7.04
N GLU A 513 42.29 -21.56 -7.62
CA GLU A 513 42.26 -21.15 -9.04
C GLU A 513 42.58 -19.66 -9.26
N GLY A 514 42.58 -18.84 -8.21
CA GLY A 514 42.88 -17.40 -8.24
C GLY A 514 41.66 -16.48 -8.34
N ASP A 515 41.91 -15.18 -8.48
CA ASP A 515 40.87 -14.14 -8.50
C ASP A 515 40.29 -13.96 -9.93
N PRO A 516 38.95 -14.00 -10.12
CA PRO A 516 38.34 -13.83 -11.45
C PRO A 516 38.36 -12.39 -11.99
N GLY A 517 38.85 -11.42 -11.20
CA GLY A 517 38.91 -10.01 -11.57
C GLY A 517 37.66 -9.21 -11.16
N ASP A 518 37.47 -8.03 -11.75
CA ASP A 518 36.37 -7.12 -11.39
C ASP A 518 35.05 -7.53 -12.06
N LEU A 519 34.34 -8.48 -11.43
CA LEU A 519 33.05 -8.99 -11.89
C LEU A 519 31.94 -7.91 -11.89
N ALA A 520 32.02 -6.90 -11.00
CA ALA A 520 31.02 -5.84 -10.92
C ALA A 520 31.07 -4.91 -12.14
N SER A 521 32.26 -4.77 -12.75
CA SER A 521 32.46 -4.00 -13.98
C SER A 521 31.90 -4.65 -15.25
N LEU A 522 31.46 -5.91 -15.18
CA LEU A 522 30.84 -6.58 -16.32
C LEU A 522 29.58 -5.80 -16.78
N PRO A 523 29.36 -5.64 -18.10
CA PRO A 523 28.21 -4.91 -18.61
C PRO A 523 26.91 -5.54 -18.11
N ASP A 524 26.00 -4.72 -17.56
CA ASP A 524 24.65 -5.18 -17.24
C ASP A 524 23.86 -5.34 -18.55
N PRO A 525 23.43 -6.57 -18.91
CA PRO A 525 22.63 -6.78 -20.11
C PRO A 525 21.26 -6.05 -20.06
N ASN A 526 20.83 -5.53 -18.89
CA ASN A 526 19.52 -4.90 -18.68
C ASN A 526 19.53 -3.37 -18.40
N GLY A 527 20.68 -2.72 -18.17
CA GLY A 527 20.89 -1.27 -18.37
C GLY A 527 20.33 -0.24 -17.35
N ALA A 528 20.42 -0.43 -16.03
CA ALA A 528 20.00 0.59 -15.04
C ALA A 528 21.15 1.28 -14.26
N ALA A 529 21.09 2.60 -14.03
CA ALA A 529 22.03 3.38 -13.21
C ALA A 529 21.33 4.06 -12.01
N ALA A 530 21.99 4.14 -10.84
CA ALA A 530 21.44 4.64 -9.57
C ALA A 530 21.73 6.14 -9.29
N PRO A 531 20.82 6.91 -8.62
CA PRO A 531 21.09 8.29 -8.18
C PRO A 531 21.29 8.43 -6.65
N ALA A 532 21.97 9.51 -6.24
CA ALA A 532 22.36 9.84 -4.86
C ALA A 532 21.52 10.97 -4.22
N ILE A 533 21.44 11.00 -2.87
CA ILE A 533 20.64 11.90 -2.01
C ILE A 533 21.50 13.00 -1.35
N VAL A 534 20.91 14.17 -1.04
CA VAL A 534 21.48 15.27 -0.23
C VAL A 534 20.48 15.69 0.89
N PRO A 535 20.89 16.13 2.11
CA PRO A 535 20.01 16.28 3.29
C PRO A 535 19.50 17.72 3.62
N ALA A 536 18.49 17.81 4.50
CA ALA A 536 17.72 19.00 4.94
C ALA A 536 18.14 19.57 6.32
N ALA A 537 17.63 20.75 6.73
CA ALA A 537 18.00 21.47 7.97
C ALA A 537 16.81 21.98 8.83
N GLY A 538 16.90 21.82 10.17
CA GLY A 538 16.36 22.68 11.28
C GLY A 538 14.94 22.46 11.85
N GLU A 539 14.82 22.04 13.13
CA GLU A 539 13.57 21.54 13.79
C GLU A 539 12.60 22.57 14.46
N ASP A 540 12.94 23.86 14.70
CA ASP A 540 12.10 24.78 15.53
C ASP A 540 11.63 26.08 14.82
N ASP A 541 10.97 25.99 13.67
CA ASP A 541 10.47 27.17 12.94
C ASP A 541 8.95 27.11 12.73
N VAL A 542 8.20 28.04 13.36
CA VAL A 542 6.72 28.15 13.31
C VAL A 542 6.16 28.17 11.89
N ARG A 543 6.97 28.56 10.90
CA ARG A 543 6.61 28.51 9.48
C ARG A 543 6.34 27.08 9.00
N HIS A 544 7.08 26.09 9.51
CA HIS A 544 6.85 24.68 9.20
C HIS A 544 5.51 24.21 9.79
N GLU A 545 5.19 24.61 11.03
CA GLU A 545 3.90 24.31 11.64
C GLU A 545 2.73 24.93 10.85
N LEU A 546 2.88 26.18 10.42
CA LEU A 546 1.88 26.85 9.58
C LEU A 546 1.71 26.14 8.24
N VAL A 547 2.79 25.77 7.55
CA VAL A 547 2.73 25.03 6.27
C VAL A 547 2.06 23.68 6.45
N ALA A 548 2.47 22.90 7.46
CA ALA A 548 1.88 21.60 7.76
C ALA A 548 0.37 21.71 8.04
N LEU A 549 -0.05 22.75 8.77
CA LEU A 549 -1.46 23.01 9.06
C LEU A 549 -2.24 23.45 7.81
N VAL A 550 -1.65 24.24 6.93
CA VAL A 550 -2.27 24.59 5.63
C VAL A 550 -2.45 23.34 4.77
N GLU A 551 -1.46 22.45 4.72
CA GLU A 551 -1.57 21.17 4.01
C GLU A 551 -2.66 20.28 4.59
N GLU A 552 -2.79 20.24 5.92
CA GLU A 552 -3.85 19.51 6.61
C GLU A 552 -5.24 20.06 6.28
N LEU A 553 -5.45 21.37 6.43
CA LEU A 553 -6.73 22.02 6.08
C LEU A 553 -7.09 21.81 4.61
N TYR A 554 -6.09 21.80 3.72
CA TYR A 554 -6.29 21.52 2.30
C TYR A 554 -6.68 20.06 2.06
N ARG A 555 -6.01 19.11 2.72
CA ARG A 555 -6.32 17.67 2.63
C ARG A 555 -7.69 17.33 3.18
N GLN A 556 -8.16 18.07 4.18
CA GLN A 556 -9.51 17.98 4.74
C GLN A 556 -10.57 18.74 3.93
N GLU A 557 -10.20 19.36 2.81
CA GLU A 557 -11.09 20.16 1.95
C GLU A 557 -11.75 21.36 2.67
N LEU A 558 -11.16 21.82 3.78
CA LEU A 558 -11.61 23.01 4.52
C LEU A 558 -11.08 24.30 3.89
N ILE A 559 -10.02 24.23 3.09
CA ILE A 559 -9.55 25.31 2.21
C ILE A 559 -9.41 24.79 0.78
N THR A 560 -9.30 25.68 -0.20
CA THR A 560 -9.19 25.31 -1.62
C THR A 560 -7.77 25.52 -2.14
N ALA A 561 -7.53 25.13 -3.39
CA ALA A 561 -6.23 25.20 -4.06
C ALA A 561 -5.55 26.59 -3.95
N THR A 562 -6.33 27.66 -4.02
CA THR A 562 -5.85 29.05 -3.92
C THR A 562 -6.60 29.88 -2.89
N GLY A 563 -7.75 29.41 -2.40
CA GLY A 563 -8.59 30.10 -1.44
C GLY A 563 -8.42 29.56 -0.02
N GLY A 564 -8.55 30.44 0.97
CA GLY A 564 -8.30 30.15 2.36
C GLY A 564 -6.87 30.55 2.71
N ASN A 565 -6.69 31.11 3.89
CA ASN A 565 -5.41 31.63 4.31
C ASN A 565 -5.23 31.49 5.82
N VAL A 566 -3.97 31.36 6.19
CA VAL A 566 -3.57 31.14 7.58
C VAL A 566 -2.50 32.16 7.91
N SER A 567 -2.57 32.68 9.13
CA SER A 567 -1.53 33.51 9.70
C SER A 567 -1.23 33.12 11.13
N VAL A 568 -0.01 33.38 11.57
CA VAL A 568 0.44 33.20 12.96
C VAL A 568 1.32 34.38 13.37
N ARG A 569 1.20 34.84 14.61
CA ARG A 569 2.12 35.84 15.18
C ARG A 569 3.53 35.28 15.22
N VAL A 570 4.50 36.15 15.00
CA VAL A 570 5.91 35.79 15.17
C VAL A 570 6.21 35.67 16.67
N PRO A 571 6.84 34.57 17.13
CA PRO A 571 7.28 34.45 18.52
C PRO A 571 8.08 35.67 18.96
N ASP A 572 7.79 36.18 20.16
CA ASP A 572 8.42 37.37 20.75
C ASP A 572 8.22 38.69 20.00
N ARG A 573 7.37 38.73 18.96
CA ARG A 573 7.05 39.94 18.19
C ARG A 573 5.54 40.04 17.94
N PRO A 574 4.76 40.52 18.93
CA PRO A 574 3.31 40.48 18.85
C PRO A 574 2.76 41.27 17.65
N ASP A 575 3.41 42.37 17.24
CA ASP A 575 2.92 43.20 16.13
C ASP A 575 3.31 42.69 14.73
N GLU A 576 4.02 41.55 14.64
CA GLU A 576 4.43 40.91 13.40
C GLU A 576 3.76 39.54 13.24
N LEU A 577 3.43 39.18 12.00
CA LEU A 577 2.81 37.90 11.67
C LEU A 577 3.35 37.32 10.36
N TRP A 578 3.47 35.99 10.34
CA TRP A 578 3.62 35.22 9.11
C TRP A 578 2.24 34.96 8.52
N ILE A 579 2.07 35.17 7.22
CA ILE A 579 0.83 34.89 6.49
C ILE A 579 1.11 34.18 5.17
N THR A 580 0.19 33.31 4.77
CA THR A 580 0.24 32.68 3.45
C THR A 580 0.24 33.72 2.31
N PRO A 581 1.01 33.51 1.24
CA PRO A 581 1.06 34.42 0.10
C PRO A 581 -0.22 34.37 -0.74
N SER A 582 -0.45 35.44 -1.51
CA SER A 582 -1.52 35.51 -2.50
C SER A 582 -1.16 34.72 -3.78
N GLN A 583 -2.18 34.16 -4.45
CA GLN A 583 -2.07 33.49 -5.76
C GLN A 583 -1.12 32.28 -5.81
N LEU A 584 -0.71 31.73 -4.67
CA LEU A 584 0.07 30.49 -4.61
C LEU A 584 -0.86 29.28 -4.44
N PHE A 585 -0.59 28.22 -5.21
CA PHE A 585 -1.21 26.92 -4.98
C PHE A 585 -0.78 26.37 -3.61
N LYS A 586 -1.71 25.95 -2.76
CA LYS A 586 -1.38 25.53 -1.39
C LYS A 586 -0.46 24.32 -1.33
N GLY A 587 -0.48 23.43 -2.33
CA GLY A 587 0.45 22.30 -2.43
C GLY A 587 1.89 22.69 -2.78
N ASP A 588 2.13 23.91 -3.26
CA ASP A 588 3.47 24.44 -3.51
C ASP A 588 3.98 25.30 -2.35
N LEU A 589 3.20 25.44 -1.26
CA LEU A 589 3.58 26.27 -0.13
C LEU A 589 4.79 25.66 0.59
N ARG A 590 5.80 26.48 0.84
CA ARG A 590 7.00 26.13 1.60
C ARG A 590 7.26 27.21 2.65
N PRO A 591 7.92 26.89 3.77
CA PRO A 591 8.24 27.86 4.81
C PRO A 591 8.90 29.15 4.27
N GLU A 592 9.76 29.03 3.26
CA GLU A 592 10.50 30.15 2.66
C GLU A 592 9.61 31.06 1.79
N LEU A 593 8.41 30.60 1.42
CA LEU A 593 7.44 31.33 0.60
C LEU A 593 6.45 32.15 1.43
N LEU A 594 6.44 31.97 2.76
CA LEU A 594 5.61 32.77 3.66
C LEU A 594 6.05 34.24 3.66
N VAL A 595 5.09 35.12 3.93
CA VAL A 595 5.30 36.56 3.94
C VAL A 595 5.16 37.06 5.38
N ARG A 596 6.15 37.80 5.87
CA ARG A 596 6.06 38.47 7.18
C ARG A 596 5.55 39.87 6.99
N ILE A 597 4.50 40.24 7.71
CA ILE A 597 3.91 41.58 7.68
C ILE A 597 3.74 42.13 9.11
N ASP A 598 3.64 43.45 9.24
CA ASP A 598 3.09 44.06 10.47
C ASP A 598 1.55 44.14 10.42
N LEU A 599 0.91 44.53 11.53
CA LEU A 599 -0.54 44.66 11.61
C LEU A 599 -1.14 45.72 10.66
N ASP A 600 -0.33 46.64 10.15
CA ASP A 600 -0.74 47.65 9.16
C ASP A 600 -0.56 47.16 7.72
N GLY A 601 -0.13 45.91 7.53
CA GLY A 601 0.00 45.25 6.24
C GLY A 601 1.31 45.55 5.51
N LYS A 602 2.26 46.23 6.16
CA LYS A 602 3.57 46.49 5.58
C LYS A 602 4.38 45.19 5.56
N ARG A 603 4.86 44.82 4.37
CA ARG A 603 5.74 43.66 4.21
C ARG A 603 7.11 43.91 4.84
N LEU A 604 7.46 43.06 5.80
CA LEU A 604 8.75 43.04 6.51
C LEU A 604 9.70 42.00 5.92
N GLU A 605 9.18 40.85 5.46
CA GLU A 605 9.95 39.76 4.86
C GLU A 605 9.12 38.99 3.83
N GLY A 606 9.78 38.26 2.92
CA GLY A 606 9.14 37.43 1.89
C GLY A 606 9.20 38.06 0.49
N ARG A 607 9.39 37.22 -0.53
CA ARG A 607 9.49 37.66 -1.95
C ARG A 607 8.13 37.82 -2.62
N LEU A 608 7.11 37.12 -2.13
CA LEU A 608 5.75 37.14 -2.66
C LEU A 608 4.92 38.28 -2.05
N SER A 609 3.73 38.49 -2.62
CA SER A 609 2.71 39.35 -2.02
C SER A 609 1.98 38.60 -0.90
N PRO A 610 1.69 39.22 0.25
CA PRO A 610 0.85 38.59 1.28
C PRO A 610 -0.55 38.32 0.73
N SER A 611 -1.33 37.45 1.39
CA SER A 611 -2.74 37.22 1.05
C SER A 611 -3.47 38.55 0.84
N SER A 612 -4.35 38.63 -0.16
CA SER A 612 -5.21 39.80 -0.37
C SER A 612 -6.15 40.07 0.80
N GLU A 613 -6.33 39.10 1.69
CA GLU A 613 -7.22 39.16 2.84
C GLU A 613 -6.50 39.42 4.17
N TRP A 614 -5.24 39.87 4.11
CA TRP A 614 -4.47 40.20 5.32
C TRP A 614 -5.22 41.17 6.26
N MET A 615 -6.05 42.08 5.72
CA MET A 615 -6.77 43.08 6.51
C MET A 615 -7.72 42.44 7.53
N MET A 616 -8.45 41.38 7.15
CA MET A 616 -9.37 40.72 8.08
C MET A 616 -8.63 39.90 9.14
N HIS A 617 -7.47 39.33 8.81
CA HIS A 617 -6.59 38.70 9.80
C HIS A 617 -6.12 39.71 10.84
N CYS A 618 -5.61 40.85 10.39
CA CYS A 618 -5.17 41.93 11.28
C CYS A 618 -6.33 42.51 12.10
N ALA A 619 -7.55 42.53 11.57
CA ALA A 619 -8.73 42.94 12.34
C ALA A 619 -9.00 42.00 13.53
N VAL A 620 -8.90 40.68 13.32
CA VAL A 620 -9.01 39.69 14.40
C VAL A 620 -7.93 39.90 15.45
N TYR A 621 -6.67 40.05 15.05
CA TYR A 621 -5.56 40.29 15.98
C TYR A 621 -5.67 41.60 16.79
N ARG A 622 -6.31 42.63 16.23
CA ARG A 622 -6.59 43.89 16.93
C ARG A 622 -7.77 43.76 17.89
N ALA A 623 -8.83 43.08 17.47
CA ALA A 623 -10.01 42.83 18.31
C ALA A 623 -9.70 41.86 19.46
N LYS A 624 -8.76 40.92 19.23
CA LYS A 624 -8.44 39.82 20.13
C LYS A 624 -6.92 39.70 20.34
N PRO A 625 -6.33 40.48 21.26
CA PRO A 625 -4.89 40.48 21.52
C PRO A 625 -4.32 39.10 21.89
N GLU A 626 -5.12 38.24 22.54
CA GLU A 626 -4.79 36.87 22.91
C GLU A 626 -4.75 35.88 21.72
N ALA A 627 -5.27 36.26 20.55
CA ALA A 627 -5.16 35.44 19.36
C ALA A 627 -3.71 35.43 18.86
N THR A 628 -3.15 34.24 18.69
CA THR A 628 -1.81 34.04 18.09
C THR A 628 -1.90 33.48 16.68
N ALA A 629 -3.04 32.92 16.28
CA ALA A 629 -3.31 32.41 14.95
C ALA A 629 -4.68 32.82 14.44
N VAL A 630 -4.81 32.93 13.12
CA VAL A 630 -6.08 33.17 12.42
C VAL A 630 -6.12 32.30 11.17
N VAL A 631 -7.23 31.59 11.00
CA VAL A 631 -7.54 30.70 9.88
C VAL A 631 -8.79 31.20 9.18
N HIS A 632 -8.67 31.47 7.88
CA HIS A 632 -9.79 31.61 6.96
C HIS A 632 -9.97 30.31 6.19
N ALA A 633 -11.14 29.68 6.35
CA ALA A 633 -11.54 28.45 5.73
C ALA A 633 -12.75 28.62 4.79
N HIS A 634 -12.77 27.84 3.71
CA HIS A 634 -13.92 27.65 2.83
C HIS A 634 -14.75 26.43 3.27
N ALA A 635 -14.97 26.31 4.58
CA ALA A 635 -15.67 25.21 5.21
C ALA A 635 -17.11 25.09 4.66
N ALA A 636 -17.37 24.02 3.89
CA ALA A 636 -18.53 23.93 3.03
C ALA A 636 -19.85 23.93 3.81
N HIS A 637 -19.93 23.16 4.89
CA HIS A 637 -21.15 23.00 5.67
C HIS A 637 -21.43 24.25 6.52
N ALA A 638 -20.40 24.85 7.12
CA ALA A 638 -20.52 26.12 7.81
C ALA A 638 -20.99 27.24 6.87
N THR A 639 -20.48 27.25 5.63
CA THR A 639 -20.91 28.22 4.59
C THR A 639 -22.36 27.98 4.17
N ILE A 640 -22.78 26.73 4.00
CA ILE A 640 -24.19 26.39 3.72
C ILE A 640 -25.09 26.85 4.86
N LEU A 641 -24.69 26.62 6.11
CA LEU A 641 -25.43 27.04 7.29
C LEU A 641 -25.62 28.57 7.32
N ALA A 642 -24.54 29.31 7.05
CA ALA A 642 -24.57 30.77 6.95
C ALA A 642 -25.49 31.27 5.83
N ASN A 643 -25.41 30.64 4.66
CA ASN A 643 -26.23 30.97 3.48
C ASN A 643 -27.71 30.64 3.69
N ALA A 644 -28.01 29.53 4.37
CA ALA A 644 -29.36 29.10 4.68
C ALA A 644 -30.03 29.95 5.77
N GLY A 645 -29.30 30.85 6.42
CA GLY A 645 -29.84 31.66 7.50
C GLY A 645 -29.98 30.90 8.84
N LEU A 646 -29.47 29.67 8.92
CA LEU A 646 -29.70 28.75 10.04
C LEU A 646 -28.74 29.01 11.22
N PRO A 647 -29.14 28.71 12.46
CA PRO A 647 -28.31 28.92 13.65
C PRO A 647 -27.27 27.81 13.82
N PHE A 648 -26.15 28.14 14.46
CA PHE A 648 -25.21 27.15 14.97
C PHE A 648 -25.67 26.67 16.35
N LEU A 649 -25.96 25.37 16.50
CA LEU A 649 -26.60 24.79 17.68
C LEU A 649 -25.65 23.93 18.52
N PRO A 650 -25.85 23.83 19.84
CA PRO A 650 -25.02 23.00 20.72
C PRO A 650 -25.45 21.52 20.65
N ILE A 651 -25.24 20.89 19.50
CA ILE A 651 -25.66 19.49 19.24
C ILE A 651 -24.67 18.45 19.79
N SER A 652 -23.48 18.87 20.19
CA SER A 652 -22.41 18.04 20.74
C SER A 652 -21.66 18.80 21.84
N THR A 653 -20.87 18.08 22.64
CA THR A 653 -20.05 18.68 23.70
C THR A 653 -19.07 19.69 23.14
N GLU A 654 -18.54 19.45 21.95
CA GLU A 654 -17.60 20.34 21.27
C GLU A 654 -18.32 21.57 20.67
N ALA A 655 -19.48 21.37 20.03
CA ALA A 655 -20.29 22.47 19.49
C ALA A 655 -20.79 23.43 20.59
N ALA A 656 -20.98 22.93 21.81
CA ALA A 656 -21.44 23.72 22.94
C ALA A 656 -20.49 24.89 23.29
N PHE A 657 -19.18 24.76 23.00
CA PHE A 657 -18.17 25.78 23.30
C PHE A 657 -18.33 27.08 22.48
N PHE A 658 -18.88 27.02 21.27
CA PHE A 658 -18.83 28.15 20.31
C PHE A 658 -19.92 29.21 20.49
N GLY A 659 -20.87 28.99 21.39
CA GLY A 659 -21.99 29.93 21.54
C GLY A 659 -22.79 30.10 20.25
N ASN A 660 -23.39 31.28 20.07
CA ASN A 660 -23.96 31.67 18.79
C ASN A 660 -22.86 32.32 17.94
N ILE A 661 -22.42 31.63 16.88
CA ILE A 661 -21.39 32.16 15.98
C ILE A 661 -21.99 33.29 15.14
N PRO A 662 -21.44 34.53 15.21
CA PRO A 662 -21.96 35.67 14.48
C PRO A 662 -21.87 35.43 12.96
N ARG A 663 -22.90 35.88 12.24
CA ARG A 663 -22.98 35.83 10.79
C ARG A 663 -22.95 37.23 10.21
N ILE A 664 -22.06 37.47 9.25
CA ILE A 664 -22.01 38.71 8.47
C ILE A 664 -22.48 38.47 7.03
N PRO A 665 -23.12 39.47 6.39
CA PRO A 665 -23.50 39.39 4.98
C PRO A 665 -22.27 39.32 4.08
N PHE A 666 -22.48 38.98 2.80
CA PHE A 666 -21.39 39.02 1.83
C PHE A 666 -20.87 40.46 1.68
N ILE A 667 -19.58 40.63 1.96
CA ILE A 667 -18.82 41.86 1.71
C ILE A 667 -17.59 41.46 0.91
N MET A 668 -17.17 42.31 -0.03
CA MET A 668 -16.10 41.97 -0.97
C MET A 668 -14.79 41.61 -0.23
N PRO A 669 -14.18 40.45 -0.50
CA PRO A 669 -12.89 40.05 0.07
C PRO A 669 -11.77 41.05 -0.21
N GLY A 670 -10.85 41.20 0.75
CA GLY A 670 -9.72 42.13 0.66
C GLY A 670 -10.07 43.61 0.82
N THR A 671 -11.30 43.95 1.22
CA THR A 671 -11.71 45.33 1.52
C THR A 671 -11.60 45.67 3.00
N ARG A 672 -11.44 46.97 3.31
CA ARG A 672 -11.50 47.46 4.69
C ARG A 672 -12.89 47.28 5.31
N GLU A 673 -13.94 47.40 4.52
CA GLU A 673 -15.33 47.19 4.96
C GLU A 673 -15.52 45.79 5.55
N LEU A 674 -14.99 44.75 4.89
CA LEU A 674 -15.04 43.37 5.40
C LEU A 674 -14.23 43.24 6.70
N ALA A 675 -13.04 43.84 6.77
CA ALA A 675 -12.20 43.79 7.95
C ALA A 675 -12.86 44.47 9.17
N ASP A 676 -13.49 45.63 8.99
CA ASP A 676 -14.20 46.35 10.04
C ASP A 676 -15.44 45.58 10.51
N ALA A 677 -16.18 44.96 9.58
CA ALA A 677 -17.32 44.10 9.90
C ALA A 677 -16.92 42.87 10.72
N ILE A 678 -15.82 42.20 10.34
CA ILE A 678 -15.26 41.05 11.06
C ILE A 678 -14.78 41.45 12.45
N GLY A 679 -13.99 42.52 12.56
CA GLY A 679 -13.47 43.00 13.85
C GLY A 679 -14.58 43.37 14.82
N SER A 680 -15.70 43.91 14.32
CA SER A 680 -16.88 44.21 15.12
C SER A 680 -17.68 42.96 15.48
N ALA A 681 -17.79 41.98 14.56
CA ALA A 681 -18.59 40.78 14.72
C ALA A 681 -17.94 39.75 15.64
N ILE A 682 -16.62 39.58 15.57
CA ILE A 682 -15.93 38.52 16.32
C ILE A 682 -16.08 38.69 17.83
N GLY A 683 -16.13 39.95 18.31
CA GLY A 683 -16.40 40.29 19.71
C GLY A 683 -15.56 39.47 20.70
N ASP A 684 -16.23 38.92 21.72
CA ASP A 684 -15.59 38.04 22.70
C ASP A 684 -15.39 36.60 22.18
N GLY A 685 -16.03 36.24 21.06
CA GLY A 685 -15.96 34.92 20.45
C GLY A 685 -14.68 34.67 19.66
N TRP A 686 -14.62 33.51 19.00
CA TRP A 686 -13.45 33.04 18.24
C TRP A 686 -13.72 32.80 16.76
N ALA A 687 -14.98 32.86 16.32
CA ALA A 687 -15.36 32.51 14.96
C ALA A 687 -16.38 33.50 14.38
N VAL A 688 -16.33 33.72 13.08
CA VAL A 688 -17.30 34.51 12.31
C VAL A 688 -17.67 33.76 11.03
N MET A 689 -18.96 33.57 10.80
CA MET A 689 -19.49 33.03 9.55
C MET A 689 -19.75 34.14 8.54
N MET A 690 -19.25 33.96 7.31
CA MET A 690 -19.36 34.95 6.24
C MET A 690 -20.18 34.38 5.08
N GLN A 691 -21.32 35.00 4.77
CA GLN A 691 -22.19 34.51 3.69
C GLN A 691 -21.45 34.50 2.34
N ASN A 692 -21.58 33.39 1.61
CA ASN A 692 -20.91 33.10 0.34
C ASN A 692 -19.38 33.18 0.34
N HIS A 693 -18.75 33.31 1.51
CA HIS A 693 -17.31 33.53 1.61
C HIS A 693 -16.62 32.43 2.41
N GLY A 694 -17.11 32.10 3.61
CA GLY A 694 -16.51 31.05 4.41
C GLY A 694 -16.63 31.25 5.91
N LEU A 695 -15.68 30.67 6.63
CA LEU A 695 -15.55 30.71 8.08
C LEU A 695 -14.19 31.33 8.45
N LEU A 696 -14.20 32.33 9.31
CA LEU A 696 -12.98 32.89 9.88
C LEU A 696 -12.89 32.53 11.36
N VAL A 697 -11.74 32.00 11.79
CA VAL A 697 -11.50 31.56 13.16
C VAL A 697 -10.17 32.14 13.68
N GLY A 698 -10.19 32.78 14.84
CA GLY A 698 -8.99 33.09 15.61
C GLY A 698 -8.71 32.00 16.63
N GLY A 699 -7.47 31.86 17.11
CA GLY A 699 -7.12 30.92 18.18
C GLY A 699 -5.85 31.29 18.94
N ARG A 700 -5.69 30.72 20.14
CA ARG A 700 -4.49 30.89 21.00
C ARG A 700 -3.28 30.09 20.50
N THR A 701 -3.48 29.14 19.60
CA THR A 701 -2.44 28.44 18.82
C THR A 701 -2.95 28.15 17.42
N LEU A 702 -2.05 27.84 16.48
CA LEU A 702 -2.40 27.36 15.14
C LEU A 702 -3.31 26.14 15.22
N ARG A 703 -2.91 25.13 16.00
CA ARG A 703 -3.68 23.90 16.19
C ARG A 703 -5.11 24.16 16.67
N ARG A 704 -5.28 25.00 17.70
CA ARG A 704 -6.61 25.33 18.22
C ARG A 704 -7.48 26.04 17.20
N ALA A 705 -6.91 26.97 16.41
CA ALA A 705 -7.67 27.64 15.35
C ALA A 705 -8.15 26.63 14.29
N ALA A 706 -7.33 25.65 13.91
CA ALA A 706 -7.71 24.60 12.96
C ALA A 706 -8.77 23.65 13.52
N ASP A 707 -8.59 23.15 14.75
CA ASP A 707 -9.56 22.26 15.42
C ASP A 707 -10.94 22.93 15.48
N MET A 708 -10.98 24.24 15.79
CA MET A 708 -12.22 25.00 15.82
C MET A 708 -12.90 25.09 14.44
N VAL A 709 -12.15 25.25 13.35
CA VAL A 709 -12.72 25.19 11.98
C VAL A 709 -13.36 23.82 11.74
N GLU A 710 -12.65 22.74 12.06
CA GLU A 710 -13.14 21.37 11.86
C GLU A 710 -14.42 21.11 12.67
N ILE A 711 -14.41 21.44 13.96
CA ILE A 711 -15.56 21.24 14.85
C ILE A 711 -16.78 22.01 14.35
N ILE A 712 -16.60 23.26 13.93
CA ILE A 712 -17.69 24.09 13.42
C ILE A 712 -18.27 23.47 12.14
N ASP A 713 -17.42 23.09 11.18
CA ASP A 713 -17.91 22.55 9.91
C ASP A 713 -18.58 21.17 10.08
N ARG A 714 -17.98 20.29 10.86
CA ARG A 714 -18.53 18.96 11.14
C ARG A 714 -19.84 19.03 11.91
N SER A 715 -19.95 19.95 12.86
CA SER A 715 -21.22 20.19 13.56
C SER A 715 -22.28 20.74 12.61
N ALA A 716 -21.92 21.68 11.73
CA ALA A 716 -22.82 22.20 10.71
C ALA A 716 -23.31 21.09 9.76
N GLN A 717 -22.44 20.14 9.38
CA GLN A 717 -22.81 18.99 8.55
C GLN A 717 -23.92 18.15 9.19
N VAL A 718 -23.79 17.84 10.48
CA VAL A 718 -24.80 17.06 11.21
C VAL A 718 -26.12 17.84 11.31
N MET A 719 -26.07 19.14 11.63
CA MET A 719 -27.28 19.98 11.70
C MET A 719 -28.02 20.00 10.35
N LEU A 720 -27.29 20.24 9.26
CA LEU A 720 -27.83 20.24 7.90
C LEU A 720 -28.41 18.87 7.53
N GLY A 721 -27.75 17.78 7.95
CA GLY A 721 -28.27 16.42 7.79
C GLY A 721 -29.62 16.21 8.47
N CYS A 722 -29.80 16.71 9.71
CA CYS A 722 -31.09 16.65 10.41
C CYS A 722 -32.17 17.42 9.66
N TRP A 723 -31.90 18.67 9.28
CA TRP A 723 -32.87 19.50 8.57
C TRP A 723 -33.23 18.95 7.18
N ASN A 724 -32.25 18.37 6.48
CA ASN A 724 -32.50 17.70 5.19
C ASN A 724 -33.44 16.49 5.31
N LEU A 725 -33.50 15.86 6.48
CA LEU A 725 -34.46 14.81 6.82
C LEU A 725 -35.80 15.35 7.34
N GLY A 726 -36.01 16.68 7.32
CA GLY A 726 -37.19 17.34 7.85
C GLY A 726 -37.29 17.32 9.38
N LYS A 727 -36.15 17.17 10.08
CA LYS A 727 -36.08 17.11 11.55
C LYS A 727 -35.25 18.25 12.11
N GLU A 728 -35.64 18.77 13.26
CA GLU A 728 -34.79 19.69 14.02
C GLU A 728 -33.62 18.93 14.66
N PRO A 729 -32.40 19.49 14.64
CA PRO A 729 -31.26 18.89 15.33
C PRO A 729 -31.51 18.82 16.85
N PRO A 730 -31.32 17.65 17.49
CA PRO A 730 -31.42 17.57 18.94
C PRO A 730 -30.27 18.36 19.59
N VAL A 731 -30.59 19.22 20.55
CA VAL A 731 -29.61 20.04 21.28
C VAL A 731 -29.34 19.47 22.67
N LEU A 732 -28.14 19.75 23.19
CA LEU A 732 -27.79 19.41 24.57
C LEU A 732 -28.65 20.21 25.59
N PRO A 733 -28.89 19.66 26.80
CA PRO A 733 -29.59 20.38 27.86
C PRO A 733 -28.86 21.69 28.24
N GLU A 734 -29.62 22.76 28.50
CA GLU A 734 -29.06 24.10 28.76
C GLU A 734 -28.05 24.14 29.90
N GLU A 735 -28.27 23.36 30.98
CA GLU A 735 -27.36 23.28 32.13
C GLU A 735 -25.99 22.67 31.77
N ILE A 736 -26.00 21.67 30.87
CA ILE A 736 -24.77 21.07 30.34
C ILE A 736 -24.05 22.06 29.42
N VAL A 737 -24.79 22.77 28.56
CA VAL A 737 -24.23 23.79 27.68
C VAL A 737 -23.58 24.92 28.49
N ALA A 738 -24.24 25.40 29.56
CA ALA A 738 -23.68 26.42 30.44
C ALA A 738 -22.39 25.95 31.13
N THR A 739 -22.37 24.70 31.62
CA THR A 739 -21.18 24.09 32.24
C THR A 739 -20.01 23.99 31.26
N LEU A 740 -20.28 23.48 30.05
CA LEU A 740 -19.25 23.34 29.02
C LEU A 740 -18.71 24.69 28.57
N ARG A 741 -19.54 25.73 28.43
CA ARG A 741 -19.07 27.08 28.09
C ARG A 741 -18.15 27.67 29.16
N ALA A 742 -18.48 27.49 30.44
CA ALA A 742 -17.62 27.93 31.54
C ALA A 742 -16.27 27.20 31.56
N MET A 743 -16.22 25.93 31.13
CA MET A 743 -14.97 25.19 30.95
C MET A 743 -14.21 25.62 29.69
N GLY A 744 -14.93 25.95 28.62
CA GLY A 744 -14.39 26.37 27.34
C GLY A 744 -13.51 27.61 27.43
N ASP A 745 -13.85 28.62 28.24
CA ASP A 745 -13.01 29.82 28.41
C ASP A 745 -11.64 29.52 29.06
N LEU A 746 -11.59 28.44 29.86
CA LEU A 746 -10.39 27.93 30.55
C LEU A 746 -9.53 27.02 29.65
N VAL A 747 -10.09 26.52 28.54
CA VAL A 747 -9.48 25.53 27.62
C VAL A 747 -9.21 26.08 26.21
N ALA A 748 -9.96 27.11 25.79
CA ALA A 748 -9.72 27.91 24.58
C ALA A 748 -8.33 28.58 24.63
#